data_AF-A0A6V8LIY1-F1
#
_entry.id   AF-A0A6V8LIY1-F1
#
_cell.length_a   1.000
_cell.length_b   1.000
_cell.length_c   1.000
_cell.angle_alpha   90.00
_cell.angle_beta   90.00
_cell.angle_gamma   90.00
#
_symmetry.space_group_name_H-M   'P 1'
#
loop_
_entity.id
_entity.type
_entity.pdbx_description
1 polymer ?
#
loop_
_entity_poly.entity_id
_entity_poly.type
_entity_poly.pdbx_seq_one_letter_code
_entity_poly.pdbx_strand_id
1 'polypeptide(L)'
;MKRTGVHVFLVLWALVVTVPLLWAVVSSLKTDSQIFTSPWSVPTDPQFGNYARAWGQAQIGTYFLNSLIVVGGSVLLVMLLGSMTAYVLACYRFRGNRLVYYLFVAGMTFPVFLALVPLFFVVKQLGLLNTYPGLILVYTAYALPFTVFFLRGFFRNLPWAVAEAAIVDGCSHYGVFFRVMLPMAKPGLVSIGIFNFLGLWNQYLLPLVLNQQPERYVLAQGLAALAVNQGYRSDWSALFAGLTIAIMPVLIVYLIFYRHVQAGLTAGPSSDHAALVHRREIGHLPALGDLRRPGRGRVVVVLLRRRVLCGLHGAGGGVHRAALRPGRVGPPLPALRARYSVLTAKHHDGMALWDTQAGDLSVAKRTPAARDLLGEYVAGMRRHDLKVGFYFSHLDWSHPDYPTQRPSTLVRPWVESRFGLCAEGAEDPARWERFLRFHRAQVGELLGYRPDLMWFDGAWERDESQWRMRELRDSILAEAPNMIVSRLLDHSDYETPEQGLPIVPPDGPWELCLTVNDSWGHQPADRNFKSTRQLVRIFAETLGGGGNLLLGIGPREDGTFQPEHVERLHALGAWIERNREAVYGTGRGLPLGHHYGPSMLSKDGRTLFLVCLDRPIEYVAVKGLRTKVRGVSVLGTGAALGHRVVGGFGDDVPGVLYIDAPAEVDEYATVLAVELDGVLDLYRGAGYHG
;
A
#
# COMPACT_ATOMS: atom_id res chain seq x y z
N MET A 1 25.13 12.03 -11.04
CA MET A 1 24.93 13.50 -10.90
C MET A 1 23.55 13.91 -10.36
N LYS A 2 22.43 13.25 -10.69
CA LYS A 2 21.08 13.66 -10.20
C LYS A 2 20.86 13.54 -8.67
N ARG A 3 21.50 12.59 -7.98
CA ARG A 3 21.35 12.42 -6.52
C ARG A 3 22.08 13.50 -5.71
N THR A 4 23.25 13.97 -6.15
CA THR A 4 24.07 14.96 -5.42
C THR A 4 23.36 16.31 -5.28
N GLY A 5 22.68 16.79 -6.33
CA GLY A 5 21.93 18.06 -6.28
C GLY A 5 20.79 18.04 -5.25
N VAL A 6 20.09 16.91 -5.11
CA VAL A 6 19.02 16.74 -4.12
C VAL A 6 19.60 16.79 -2.69
N HIS A 7 20.73 16.13 -2.44
CA HIS A 7 21.35 16.14 -1.12
C HIS A 7 21.86 17.54 -0.74
N VAL A 8 22.48 18.26 -1.68
CA VAL A 8 22.92 19.64 -1.46
C VAL A 8 21.73 20.55 -1.13
N PHE A 9 20.63 20.43 -1.87
CA PHE A 9 19.41 21.18 -1.58
C PHE A 9 18.85 20.85 -0.19
N LEU A 10 18.75 19.57 0.18
CA LEU A 10 18.22 19.15 1.48
C LEU A 10 19.11 19.62 2.65
N VAL A 11 20.43 19.59 2.48
CA VAL A 11 21.38 20.11 3.48
C VAL A 11 21.23 21.62 3.64
N LEU A 12 21.16 22.37 2.53
CA LEU A 12 20.93 23.81 2.58
C LEU A 12 19.58 24.15 3.25
N TRP A 13 18.53 23.42 2.91
CA TRP A 13 17.22 23.59 3.52
C TRP A 13 17.23 23.31 5.03
N ALA A 14 17.89 22.23 5.45
CA ALA A 14 18.05 21.90 6.85
C ALA A 14 18.76 23.04 7.60
N LEU A 15 19.88 23.54 7.05
CA LEU A 15 20.63 24.66 7.63
C LEU A 15 19.78 25.93 7.77
N VAL A 16 19.03 26.30 6.73
CA VAL A 16 18.14 27.48 6.75
C VAL A 16 17.09 27.39 7.87
N VAL A 17 16.63 26.18 8.22
CA VAL A 17 15.64 25.98 9.29
C VAL A 17 16.29 25.87 10.67
N THR A 18 17.39 25.11 10.81
CA THR A 18 17.99 24.83 12.12
C THR A 18 18.85 25.97 12.64
N VAL A 19 19.54 26.71 11.77
CA VAL A 19 20.48 27.77 12.20
C VAL A 19 19.76 28.91 12.94
N PRO A 20 18.64 29.48 12.45
CA PRO A 20 17.92 30.52 13.19
C PRO A 20 17.39 30.04 14.54
N LEU A 21 17.00 28.77 14.62
CA LEU A 21 16.44 28.16 15.82
C LEU A 21 17.51 27.94 16.89
N LEU A 22 18.68 27.42 16.51
CA LEU A 22 19.86 27.33 17.38
C LEU A 22 20.35 28.73 17.79
N TRP A 23 20.34 29.68 16.86
CA TRP A 23 20.73 31.05 17.14
C TRP A 23 19.82 31.73 18.17
N ALA A 24 18.50 31.48 18.13
CA ALA A 24 17.57 31.98 19.14
C ALA A 24 17.86 31.40 20.54
N VAL A 25 18.18 30.11 20.63
CA VAL A 25 18.55 29.43 21.90
C VAL A 25 19.90 29.91 22.42
N VAL A 26 20.88 30.17 21.55
CA VAL A 26 22.18 30.72 21.96
C VAL A 26 22.01 32.18 22.39
N SER A 27 21.16 32.95 21.72
CA SER A 27 20.91 34.36 22.04
C SER A 27 20.13 34.55 23.33
N SER A 28 19.29 33.60 23.75
CA SER A 28 18.60 33.66 25.04
C SER A 28 19.54 33.57 26.25
N LEU A 29 20.78 33.08 26.05
CA LEU A 29 21.81 32.95 27.08
C LEU A 29 22.81 34.12 27.10
N LYS A 30 22.60 35.14 26.26
CA LYS A 30 23.47 36.33 26.15
C LYS A 30 22.93 37.53 26.91
N THR A 31 23.77 38.53 27.10
CA THR A 31 23.34 39.89 27.47
C THR A 31 22.83 40.66 26.24
N ASP A 32 22.01 41.69 26.43
CA ASP A 32 21.49 42.51 25.32
C ASP A 32 22.64 43.10 24.48
N SER A 33 23.70 43.58 25.13
CA SER A 33 24.89 44.10 24.45
C SER A 33 25.56 43.05 23.56
N GLN A 34 25.72 41.81 24.05
CA GLN A 34 26.32 40.73 23.27
C GLN A 34 25.49 40.34 22.05
N ILE A 35 24.15 40.41 22.13
CA ILE A 35 23.25 40.12 21.01
C ILE A 35 23.50 41.09 19.84
N PHE A 36 23.73 42.38 20.11
CA PHE A 36 23.96 43.38 19.07
C PHE A 36 25.43 43.47 18.61
N THR A 37 26.39 43.34 19.54
CA THR A 37 27.82 43.53 19.24
C THR A 37 28.51 42.26 18.74
N SER A 38 28.03 41.08 19.16
CA SER A 38 28.63 39.79 18.81
C SER A 38 27.54 38.70 18.59
N PRO A 39 26.66 38.88 17.58
CA PRO A 39 25.48 38.02 17.41
C PRO A 39 25.80 36.53 17.24
N TRP A 40 26.94 36.19 16.62
CA TRP A 40 27.35 34.80 16.33
C TRP A 40 28.28 34.17 17.37
N SER A 41 28.73 34.93 18.39
CA SER A 41 29.60 34.40 19.44
C SER A 41 28.87 33.37 20.31
N VAL A 42 29.59 32.41 20.89
CA VAL A 42 29.03 31.55 21.94
C VAL A 42 29.13 32.30 23.28
N PRO A 43 28.09 32.34 24.12
CA PRO A 43 28.13 33.04 25.40
C PRO A 43 29.20 32.42 26.32
N THR A 44 30.14 33.25 26.78
CA THR A 44 31.19 32.83 27.73
C THR A 44 30.68 32.75 29.17
N ASP A 45 29.61 33.50 29.50
CA ASP A 45 28.91 33.46 30.79
C ASP A 45 27.39 33.37 30.56
N PRO A 46 26.81 32.15 30.55
CA PRO A 46 25.41 31.92 30.23
C PRO A 46 24.43 32.59 31.21
N GLN A 47 23.58 33.49 30.69
CA GLN A 47 22.63 34.28 31.48
C GLN A 47 21.30 33.57 31.71
N PHE A 48 21.28 32.53 32.56
CA PHE A 48 20.04 31.80 32.90
C PHE A 48 18.95 32.68 33.54
N GLY A 49 19.33 33.81 34.16
CA GLY A 49 18.39 34.79 34.71
C GLY A 49 17.42 35.37 33.68
N ASN A 50 17.77 35.35 32.39
CA ASN A 50 16.89 35.78 31.29
C ASN A 50 15.60 34.96 31.25
N TYR A 51 15.66 33.66 31.57
CA TYR A 51 14.48 32.79 31.64
C TYR A 51 13.57 33.14 32.82
N ALA A 52 14.13 33.48 33.98
CA ALA A 52 13.36 33.93 35.14
C ALA A 52 12.67 35.28 34.87
N ARG A 53 13.38 36.23 34.22
CA ARG A 53 12.80 37.50 33.77
C ARG A 53 11.69 37.28 32.75
N ALA A 54 11.92 36.44 31.73
CA ALA A 54 10.91 36.11 30.74
C ALA A 54 9.67 35.46 31.38
N TRP A 55 9.87 34.48 32.26
CA TRP A 55 8.78 33.74 32.90
C TRP A 55 7.90 34.64 33.78
N GLY A 56 8.51 35.45 34.65
CA GLY A 56 7.79 36.29 35.61
C GLY A 56 7.50 37.71 35.12
N GLN A 57 8.56 38.48 34.80
CA GLN A 57 8.45 39.90 34.48
C GLN A 57 7.80 40.14 33.12
N ALA A 58 8.06 39.26 32.14
CA ALA A 58 7.45 39.31 30.81
C ALA A 58 6.15 38.50 30.69
N GLN A 59 5.63 37.96 31.80
CA GLN A 59 4.34 37.22 31.86
C GLN A 59 4.26 35.98 30.95
N ILE A 60 5.38 35.47 30.43
CA ILE A 60 5.40 34.27 29.58
C ILE A 60 4.81 33.07 30.33
N GLY A 61 5.04 32.94 31.63
CA GLY A 61 4.48 31.84 32.43
C GLY A 61 2.95 31.81 32.41
N THR A 62 2.31 32.98 32.53
CA THR A 62 0.85 33.14 32.43
C THR A 62 0.36 32.75 31.05
N TYR A 63 1.01 33.24 29.99
CA TYR A 63 0.60 32.94 28.61
C TYR A 63 0.81 31.46 28.25
N PHE A 64 1.85 30.84 28.78
CA PHE A 64 2.13 29.42 28.63
C PHE A 64 1.02 28.59 29.27
N LEU A 65 0.62 28.91 30.51
CA LEU A 65 -0.47 28.22 31.19
C LEU A 65 -1.81 28.42 30.47
N ASN A 66 -2.10 29.63 30.00
CA ASN A 66 -3.27 29.93 29.18
C ASN A 66 -3.29 29.05 27.90
N SER A 67 -2.16 28.98 27.19
CA SER A 67 -2.02 28.10 26.01
C SER A 67 -2.24 26.64 26.36
N LEU A 68 -1.69 26.16 27.48
CA LEU A 68 -1.86 24.76 27.90
C LEU A 68 -3.33 24.42 28.17
N ILE A 69 -4.06 25.31 28.85
CA ILE A 69 -5.49 25.15 29.13
C ILE A 69 -6.29 25.17 27.82
N VAL A 70 -6.07 26.17 26.97
CA VAL A 70 -6.85 26.36 25.74
C VAL A 70 -6.55 25.25 24.74
N VAL A 71 -5.27 25.01 24.40
CA VAL A 71 -4.87 23.99 23.43
C VAL A 71 -5.19 22.59 23.94
N GLY A 72 -4.91 22.30 25.21
CA GLY A 72 -5.24 21.01 25.82
C GLY A 72 -6.74 20.72 25.77
N GLY A 73 -7.57 21.70 26.17
CA GLY A 73 -9.03 21.61 26.10
C GLY A 73 -9.54 21.42 24.68
N SER A 74 -9.02 22.20 23.72
CA SER A 74 -9.43 22.11 22.31
C SER A 74 -9.00 20.82 21.65
N VAL A 75 -7.77 20.33 21.89
CA VAL A 75 -7.29 19.06 21.36
C VAL A 75 -8.14 17.92 21.92
N LEU A 76 -8.43 17.92 23.22
CA LEU A 76 -9.28 16.88 23.82
C LEU A 76 -10.68 16.88 23.18
N LEU A 77 -11.30 18.05 23.03
CA LEU A 77 -12.65 18.17 22.49
C LEU A 77 -12.71 17.84 20.99
N VAL A 78 -11.75 18.31 20.19
CA VAL A 78 -11.72 18.02 18.74
C VAL A 78 -11.42 16.55 18.48
N MET A 79 -10.56 15.92 19.28
CA MET A 79 -10.26 14.50 19.15
C MET A 79 -11.48 13.65 19.49
N LEU A 80 -12.21 14.00 20.56
CA LEU A 80 -13.43 13.30 20.94
C LEU A 80 -14.52 13.45 19.88
N LEU A 81 -14.91 14.69 19.55
CA LEU A 81 -16.00 14.96 18.62
C LEU A 81 -15.63 14.55 17.18
N GLY A 82 -14.42 14.88 16.75
CA GLY A 82 -13.95 14.59 15.41
C GLY A 82 -13.83 13.09 15.14
N SER A 83 -13.35 12.30 16.10
CA SER A 83 -13.29 10.84 15.94
C SER A 83 -14.67 10.19 15.92
N MET A 84 -15.60 10.64 16.77
CA MET A 84 -16.99 10.15 16.78
C MET A 84 -17.70 10.48 15.46
N THR A 85 -17.61 11.72 15.00
CA THR A 85 -18.22 12.15 13.73
C THR A 85 -17.59 11.43 12.54
N ALA A 86 -16.26 11.32 12.48
CA ALA A 86 -15.55 10.61 11.43
C ALA A 86 -15.94 9.13 11.37
N TYR A 87 -16.03 8.46 12.53
CA TYR A 87 -16.45 7.07 12.63
C TYR A 87 -17.85 6.86 12.07
N VAL A 88 -18.82 7.68 12.48
CA VAL A 88 -20.20 7.56 11.98
C VAL A 88 -20.27 7.82 10.48
N LEU A 89 -19.56 8.85 9.98
CA LEU A 89 -19.53 9.18 8.56
C LEU A 89 -18.75 8.18 7.69
N ALA A 90 -17.83 7.42 8.28
CA ALA A 90 -17.06 6.37 7.61
C ALA A 90 -17.83 5.04 7.56
N CYS A 91 -18.42 4.65 8.69
CA CYS A 91 -18.88 3.28 8.91
C CYS A 91 -20.39 3.09 8.76
N TYR A 92 -21.21 4.13 8.96
CA TYR A 92 -22.68 4.02 8.90
C TYR A 92 -23.25 4.61 7.63
N ARG A 93 -24.25 3.92 7.06
CA ARG A 93 -25.00 4.38 5.89
C ARG A 93 -26.35 4.95 6.33
N PHE A 94 -26.56 6.25 6.15
CA PHE A 94 -27.84 6.92 6.40
C PHE A 94 -28.08 8.02 5.36
N ARG A 95 -29.36 8.39 5.18
CA ARG A 95 -29.77 9.42 4.22
C ARG A 95 -29.20 10.77 4.64
N GLY A 96 -28.40 11.40 3.78
CA GLY A 96 -27.70 12.65 4.08
C GLY A 96 -26.22 12.50 4.52
N ASN A 97 -25.70 11.29 4.71
CA ASN A 97 -24.29 11.06 5.11
C ASN A 97 -23.28 11.82 4.21
N ARG A 98 -23.43 11.71 2.89
CA ARG A 98 -22.55 12.40 1.93
C ARG A 98 -22.64 13.92 2.05
N LEU A 99 -23.84 14.46 2.25
CA LEU A 99 -24.06 15.90 2.41
C LEU A 99 -23.33 16.41 3.66
N VAL A 100 -23.53 15.76 4.81
CA VAL A 100 -22.86 16.12 6.07
C VAL A 100 -21.34 16.05 5.93
N TYR A 101 -20.82 15.00 5.29
CA TYR A 101 -19.39 14.89 5.03
C TYR A 101 -18.86 16.03 4.16
N TYR A 102 -19.53 16.35 3.05
CA TYR A 102 -19.10 17.44 2.18
C TYR A 102 -19.27 18.82 2.80
N LEU A 103 -20.18 19.00 3.77
CA LEU A 103 -20.23 20.23 4.57
C LEU A 103 -18.96 20.43 5.40
N PHE A 104 -18.43 19.37 6.04
CA PHE A 104 -17.13 19.44 6.71
C PHE A 104 -16.00 19.76 5.72
N VAL A 105 -15.96 19.05 4.58
CA VAL A 105 -14.93 19.30 3.55
C VAL A 105 -15.02 20.75 3.03
N ALA A 106 -16.21 21.28 2.78
CA ALA A 106 -16.38 22.67 2.35
C ALA A 106 -15.94 23.66 3.44
N GLY A 107 -16.22 23.35 4.71
CA GLY A 107 -15.81 24.17 5.85
C GLY A 107 -14.30 24.31 5.99
N MET A 108 -13.51 23.29 5.65
CA MET A 108 -12.05 23.36 5.71
C MET A 108 -11.44 24.22 4.57
N THR A 109 -12.16 24.37 3.46
CA THR A 109 -11.75 25.22 2.34
C THR A 109 -12.06 26.70 2.57
N PHE A 110 -12.91 27.00 3.56
CA PHE A 110 -13.33 28.36 3.86
C PHE A 110 -12.18 29.16 4.49
N PRO A 111 -11.74 30.29 3.91
CA PRO A 111 -10.67 31.09 4.48
C PRO A 111 -11.07 31.68 5.83
N VAL A 112 -10.38 31.31 6.90
CA VAL A 112 -10.73 31.73 8.28
C VAL A 112 -10.77 33.26 8.45
N PHE A 113 -9.94 34.00 7.71
CA PHE A 113 -9.90 35.47 7.74
C PHE A 113 -11.25 36.10 7.35
N LEU A 114 -12.01 35.47 6.46
CA LEU A 114 -13.34 35.97 6.04
C LEU A 114 -14.41 35.75 7.12
N ALA A 115 -14.22 34.77 8.01
CA ALA A 115 -15.15 34.45 9.08
C ALA A 115 -14.90 35.24 10.37
N LEU A 116 -13.77 35.95 10.50
CA LEU A 116 -13.36 36.57 11.77
C LEU A 116 -14.37 37.57 12.32
N VAL A 117 -14.84 38.51 11.49
CA VAL A 117 -15.76 39.56 11.94
C VAL A 117 -17.12 38.97 12.37
N PRO A 118 -17.79 38.12 11.55
CA PRO A 118 -19.00 37.43 12.00
C PRO A 118 -18.79 36.58 13.25
N LEU A 119 -17.68 35.84 13.32
CA LEU A 119 -17.36 34.98 14.46
C LEU A 119 -17.20 35.78 15.76
N PHE A 120 -16.58 36.95 15.71
CA PHE A 120 -16.47 37.85 16.86
C PHE A 120 -17.85 38.21 17.43
N PHE A 121 -18.79 38.60 16.57
CA PHE A 121 -20.14 38.96 17.01
C PHE A 121 -20.89 37.76 17.59
N VAL A 122 -20.76 36.57 17.00
CA VAL A 122 -21.37 35.33 17.54
C VAL A 122 -20.82 35.02 18.94
N VAL A 123 -19.50 35.03 19.12
CA VAL A 123 -18.87 34.73 20.42
C VAL A 123 -19.23 35.80 21.46
N LYS A 124 -19.29 37.08 21.05
CA LYS A 124 -19.72 38.20 21.90
C LYS A 124 -21.18 38.06 22.34
N GLN A 125 -22.10 37.74 21.44
CA GLN A 125 -23.53 37.57 21.75
C GLN A 125 -23.78 36.38 22.67
N LEU A 126 -22.98 35.31 22.55
CA LEU A 126 -23.01 34.16 23.46
C LEU A 126 -22.38 34.47 24.84
N GLY A 127 -21.81 35.66 25.05
CA GLY A 127 -21.16 36.03 26.31
C GLY A 127 -19.82 35.30 26.55
N LEU A 128 -19.21 34.73 25.51
CA LEU A 128 -18.02 33.89 25.60
C LEU A 128 -16.71 34.62 25.23
N LEU A 129 -16.79 35.91 24.90
CA LEU A 129 -15.62 36.73 24.54
C LEU A 129 -14.68 36.89 25.74
N ASN A 130 -13.36 36.86 25.51
CA ASN A 130 -12.32 36.92 26.56
C ASN A 130 -12.40 35.79 27.61
N THR A 131 -12.96 34.63 27.26
CA THR A 131 -13.04 33.46 28.16
C THR A 131 -12.30 32.25 27.60
N TYR A 132 -11.73 31.40 28.46
CA TYR A 132 -11.13 30.14 28.00
C TYR A 132 -12.13 29.24 27.28
N PRO A 133 -13.35 29.00 27.79
CA PRO A 133 -14.33 28.16 27.10
C PRO A 133 -14.69 28.68 25.71
N GLY A 134 -14.84 30.00 25.55
CA GLY A 134 -15.09 30.62 24.25
C GLY A 134 -13.99 30.32 23.23
N LEU A 135 -12.73 30.52 23.63
CA LEU A 135 -11.60 30.24 22.74
C LEU A 135 -11.46 28.73 22.46
N ILE A 136 -11.68 27.87 23.47
CA ILE A 136 -11.63 26.41 23.34
C ILE A 136 -12.63 25.92 22.30
N LEU A 137 -13.86 26.41 22.36
CA LEU A 137 -14.94 26.05 21.43
C LEU A 137 -14.63 26.51 20.01
N VAL A 138 -14.12 27.72 19.84
CA VAL A 138 -13.74 28.26 18.53
C VAL A 138 -12.58 27.46 17.92
N TYR A 139 -11.55 27.15 18.70
CA TYR A 139 -10.42 26.33 18.25
C TYR A 139 -10.87 24.92 17.86
N THR A 140 -11.78 24.34 18.63
CA THR A 140 -12.40 23.05 18.32
C THR A 140 -13.15 23.11 16.98
N ALA A 141 -14.02 24.10 16.80
CA ALA A 141 -14.79 24.28 15.58
C ALA A 141 -13.88 24.50 14.35
N TYR A 142 -12.78 25.23 14.52
CA TYR A 142 -11.77 25.45 13.48
C TYR A 142 -11.05 24.15 13.07
N ALA A 143 -10.65 23.31 14.02
CA ALA A 143 -9.89 22.09 13.76
C ALA A 143 -10.76 20.86 13.38
N LEU A 144 -12.07 20.91 13.67
CA LEU A 144 -13.00 19.79 13.47
C LEU A 144 -13.11 19.33 12.00
N PRO A 145 -13.24 20.22 10.99
CA PRO A 145 -13.34 19.82 9.58
C PRO A 145 -12.18 18.95 9.10
N PHE A 146 -10.95 19.38 9.36
CA PHE A 146 -9.75 18.64 8.98
C PHE A 146 -9.64 17.32 9.73
N THR A 147 -9.96 17.33 11.04
CA THR A 147 -9.95 16.11 11.87
C THR A 147 -10.94 15.07 11.35
N VAL A 148 -12.16 15.48 10.99
CA VAL A 148 -13.20 14.60 10.44
C VAL A 148 -12.78 14.06 9.06
N PHE A 149 -12.27 14.92 8.18
CA PHE A 149 -11.78 14.53 6.87
C PHE A 149 -10.68 13.46 6.97
N PHE A 150 -9.67 13.71 7.80
CA PHE A 150 -8.52 12.83 7.98
C PHE A 150 -8.92 11.48 8.59
N LEU A 151 -9.63 11.50 9.73
CA LEU A 151 -10.02 10.27 10.43
C LEU A 151 -11.04 9.45 9.66
N ARG A 152 -11.89 10.06 8.83
CA ARG A 152 -12.83 9.29 8.00
C ARG A 152 -12.10 8.41 6.99
N GLY A 153 -11.02 8.92 6.39
CA GLY A 153 -10.15 8.11 5.52
C GLY A 153 -9.58 6.91 6.27
N PHE A 154 -9.14 7.12 7.52
CA PHE A 154 -8.61 6.07 8.38
C PHE A 154 -9.67 5.02 8.77
N PHE A 155 -10.82 5.45 9.29
CA PHE A 155 -11.90 4.55 9.72
C PHE A 155 -12.48 3.73 8.55
N ARG A 156 -12.49 4.24 7.31
CA ARG A 156 -12.91 3.47 6.12
C ARG A 156 -12.01 2.29 5.80
N ASN A 157 -10.75 2.33 6.21
CA ASN A 157 -9.78 1.26 5.96
C ASN A 157 -9.79 0.21 7.08
N LEU A 158 -10.48 0.47 8.20
CA LEU A 158 -10.59 -0.50 9.28
C LEU A 158 -11.62 -1.61 8.93
N PRO A 159 -11.31 -2.88 9.22
CA PRO A 159 -12.18 -3.99 8.88
C PRO A 159 -13.48 -3.97 9.71
N TRP A 160 -14.59 -3.65 9.06
CA TRP A 160 -15.91 -3.58 9.69
C TRP A 160 -16.33 -4.87 10.41
N ALA A 161 -15.84 -6.03 9.95
CA ALA A 161 -16.09 -7.33 10.58
C ALA A 161 -15.70 -7.39 12.07
N VAL A 162 -14.76 -6.56 12.53
CA VAL A 162 -14.38 -6.50 13.96
C VAL A 162 -15.44 -5.77 14.78
N ALA A 163 -16.06 -4.71 14.23
CA ALA A 163 -17.20 -4.06 14.85
C ALA A 163 -18.42 -4.99 14.88
N GLU A 164 -18.67 -5.74 13.81
CA GLU A 164 -19.77 -6.71 13.74
C GLU A 164 -19.60 -7.84 14.76
N ALA A 165 -18.39 -8.39 14.92
CA ALA A 165 -18.10 -9.38 15.93
C ALA A 165 -18.41 -8.85 17.35
N ALA A 166 -17.96 -7.62 17.66
CA ALA A 166 -18.25 -6.99 18.94
C ALA A 166 -19.77 -6.78 19.16
N ILE A 167 -20.52 -6.42 18.12
CA ILE A 167 -21.99 -6.28 18.20
C ILE A 167 -22.65 -7.64 18.47
N VAL A 168 -22.20 -8.70 17.79
CA VAL A 168 -22.68 -10.08 18.01
C VAL A 168 -22.37 -10.56 19.43
N ASP A 169 -21.22 -10.17 19.99
CA ASP A 169 -20.83 -10.42 21.39
C ASP A 169 -21.58 -9.54 22.41
N GLY A 170 -22.60 -8.79 21.97
CA GLY A 170 -23.48 -7.97 22.82
C GLY A 170 -22.95 -6.58 23.15
N CYS A 171 -21.91 -6.09 22.46
CA CYS A 171 -21.37 -4.77 22.70
C CYS A 171 -22.32 -3.67 22.15
N SER A 172 -22.63 -2.66 22.98
CA SER A 172 -23.41 -1.51 22.55
C SER A 172 -22.66 -0.65 21.51
N HIS A 173 -23.36 0.15 20.71
CA HIS A 173 -22.72 1.02 19.71
C HIS A 173 -21.63 1.95 20.30
N TYR A 174 -21.84 2.44 21.53
CA TYR A 174 -20.82 3.21 22.27
C TYR A 174 -19.63 2.35 22.67
N GLY A 175 -19.89 1.11 23.13
CA GLY A 175 -18.83 0.14 23.45
C GLY A 175 -18.01 -0.23 22.22
N VAL A 176 -18.65 -0.46 21.07
CA VAL A 176 -17.99 -0.75 19.79
C VAL A 176 -17.10 0.42 19.39
N PHE A 177 -17.56 1.66 19.54
CA PHE A 177 -16.73 2.83 19.27
C PHE A 177 -15.53 2.91 20.23
N PHE A 178 -15.76 3.03 21.53
CA PHE A 178 -14.69 3.34 22.49
C PHE A 178 -13.74 2.18 22.78
N ARG A 179 -14.22 0.93 22.73
CA ARG A 179 -13.41 -0.26 23.11
C ARG A 179 -12.81 -0.98 21.92
N VAL A 180 -13.35 -0.79 20.71
CA VAL A 180 -12.92 -1.56 19.52
C VAL A 180 -12.40 -0.63 18.43
N MET A 181 -13.27 0.23 17.89
CA MET A 181 -12.92 1.02 16.70
C MET A 181 -11.93 2.15 17.02
N LEU A 182 -12.08 2.82 18.16
CA LEU A 182 -11.20 3.93 18.55
C LEU A 182 -9.77 3.45 18.88
N PRO A 183 -9.53 2.35 19.64
CA PRO A 183 -8.19 1.79 19.83
C PRO A 183 -7.53 1.32 18.52
N MET A 184 -8.30 0.74 17.60
CA MET A 184 -7.80 0.36 16.27
C MET A 184 -7.41 1.58 15.43
N ALA A 185 -8.06 2.72 15.65
CA ALA A 185 -7.73 3.99 15.01
C ALA A 185 -6.54 4.72 15.66
N LYS A 186 -5.90 4.17 16.71
CA LYS A 186 -4.83 4.84 17.47
C LYS A 186 -3.71 5.43 16.59
N PRO A 187 -3.18 4.77 15.54
CA PRO A 187 -2.16 5.39 14.69
C PRO A 187 -2.65 6.66 13.99
N GLY A 188 -3.90 6.64 13.51
CA GLY A 188 -4.55 7.81 12.91
C GLY A 188 -4.83 8.91 13.94
N LEU A 189 -5.28 8.53 15.15
CA LEU A 189 -5.56 9.47 16.25
C LEU A 189 -4.30 10.17 16.74
N VAL A 190 -3.18 9.45 16.89
CA VAL A 190 -1.89 10.04 17.28
C VAL A 190 -1.45 11.06 16.22
N SER A 191 -1.53 10.67 14.94
CA SER A 191 -1.12 11.53 13.82
C SER A 191 -1.93 12.85 13.79
N ILE A 192 -3.26 12.76 13.78
CA ILE A 192 -4.11 13.96 13.75
C ILE A 192 -4.06 14.75 15.06
N GLY A 193 -3.83 14.08 16.20
CA GLY A 193 -3.62 14.73 17.49
C GLY A 193 -2.38 15.62 17.50
N ILE A 194 -1.28 15.16 16.89
CA ILE A 194 -0.07 15.97 16.71
C ILE A 194 -0.34 17.16 15.81
N PHE A 195 -0.98 16.96 14.64
CA PHE A 195 -1.33 18.06 13.75
C PHE A 195 -2.23 19.11 14.44
N ASN A 196 -3.24 18.67 15.19
CA ASN A 196 -4.10 19.56 15.96
C ASN A 196 -3.33 20.29 17.06
N PHE A 197 -2.48 19.60 17.82
CA PHE A 197 -1.65 20.25 18.84
C PHE A 197 -0.75 21.32 18.22
N LEU A 198 0.01 20.97 17.18
CA LEU A 198 0.94 21.90 16.52
C LEU A 198 0.21 23.08 15.88
N GLY A 199 -0.92 22.83 15.21
CA GLY A 199 -1.72 23.88 14.57
C GLY A 199 -2.34 24.84 15.58
N LEU A 200 -2.93 24.31 16.66
CA LEU A 200 -3.58 25.14 17.67
C LEU A 200 -2.58 25.84 18.61
N TRP A 201 -1.42 25.23 18.88
CA TRP A 201 -0.34 25.87 19.63
C TRP A 201 0.20 27.11 18.93
N ASN A 202 0.32 27.04 17.60
CA ASN A 202 0.80 28.14 16.76
C ASN A 202 -0.31 29.10 16.31
N GLN A 203 -1.55 28.91 16.77
CA GLN A 203 -2.67 29.73 16.33
C GLN A 203 -2.61 31.13 16.97
N TYR A 204 -2.46 32.15 16.12
CA TYR A 204 -2.35 33.55 16.52
C TYR A 204 -3.57 34.39 16.13
N LEU A 205 -4.21 34.07 15.00
CA LEU A 205 -5.21 34.95 14.39
C LEU A 205 -6.54 34.99 15.18
N LEU A 206 -7.06 33.82 15.54
CA LEU A 206 -8.29 33.69 16.31
C LEU A 206 -8.22 34.34 17.71
N PRO A 207 -7.17 34.10 18.53
CA PRO A 207 -7.08 34.72 19.86
C PRO A 207 -6.85 36.23 19.79
N LEU A 208 -6.17 36.73 18.75
CA LEU A 208 -6.00 38.18 18.54
C LEU A 208 -7.34 38.94 18.53
N VAL A 209 -8.37 38.34 17.93
CA VAL A 209 -9.70 38.97 17.81
C VAL A 209 -10.59 38.64 19.01
N LEU A 210 -10.45 37.46 19.61
CA LEU A 210 -11.38 36.93 20.61
C LEU A 210 -10.94 37.08 22.07
N ASN A 211 -9.62 37.17 22.31
CA ASN A 211 -9.01 37.39 23.62
C ASN A 211 -8.24 38.71 23.58
N GLN A 212 -8.92 39.81 23.88
CA GLN A 212 -8.36 41.16 23.86
C GLN A 212 -7.70 41.56 25.19
N GLN A 213 -8.00 40.84 26.29
CA GLN A 213 -7.42 41.10 27.62
C GLN A 213 -6.03 40.44 27.79
N PRO A 214 -4.97 41.20 28.15
CA PRO A 214 -3.61 40.67 28.28
C PRO A 214 -3.48 39.45 29.20
N GLU A 215 -4.20 39.42 30.31
CA GLU A 215 -4.20 38.30 31.28
C GLU A 215 -4.70 36.98 30.67
N ARG A 216 -5.45 37.05 29.57
CA ARG A 216 -6.03 35.91 28.85
C ARG A 216 -5.29 35.56 27.56
N TYR A 217 -4.17 36.23 27.28
CA TYR A 217 -3.40 35.95 26.08
C TYR A 217 -2.84 34.54 26.12
N VAL A 218 -2.96 33.86 24.98
CA VAL A 218 -2.22 32.62 24.72
C VAL A 218 -0.79 32.97 24.30
N LEU A 219 0.12 32.01 24.41
CA LEU A 219 1.55 32.20 24.22
C LEU A 219 1.93 32.87 22.88
N ALA A 220 1.29 32.49 21.78
CA ALA A 220 1.54 33.11 20.47
C ALA A 220 1.17 34.61 20.45
N GLN A 221 0.06 34.98 21.09
CA GLN A 221 -0.39 36.36 21.21
C GLN A 221 0.48 37.15 22.19
N GLY A 222 0.82 36.55 23.33
CA GLY A 222 1.72 37.11 24.33
C GLY A 222 3.11 37.40 23.77
N LEU A 223 3.68 36.48 22.98
CA LEU A 223 4.97 36.66 22.32
C LEU A 223 4.94 37.80 21.29
N ALA A 224 3.86 37.92 20.50
CA ALA A 224 3.69 39.03 19.58
C ALA A 224 3.56 40.38 20.33
N ALA A 225 2.79 40.41 21.41
CA ALA A 225 2.69 41.58 22.29
C ALA A 225 4.04 41.93 22.93
N LEU A 226 4.84 40.94 23.31
CA LEU A 226 6.18 41.14 23.85
C LEU A 226 7.16 41.66 22.79
N ALA A 227 7.10 41.17 21.55
CA ALA A 227 7.92 41.70 20.47
C ALA A 227 7.65 43.20 20.23
N VAL A 228 6.38 43.62 20.34
CA VAL A 228 5.98 45.03 20.24
C VAL A 228 6.40 45.84 21.48
N ASN A 229 6.19 45.33 22.69
CA ASN A 229 6.42 46.06 23.94
C ASN A 229 7.89 46.06 24.41
N GLN A 230 8.65 44.98 24.23
CA GLN A 230 10.06 44.89 24.62
C GLN A 230 10.98 45.62 23.65
N GLY A 231 10.54 45.90 22.42
CA GLY A 231 11.18 46.88 21.55
C GLY A 231 11.27 48.28 22.17
N TYR A 232 10.38 48.62 23.12
CA TYR A 232 10.42 49.88 23.87
C TYR A 232 11.22 49.81 25.19
N ARG A 233 11.46 48.61 25.75
CA ARG A 233 12.19 48.41 27.03
C ARG A 233 13.63 47.89 26.86
N SER A 234 14.04 47.56 25.63
CA SER A 234 15.39 47.08 25.27
C SER A 234 15.87 45.79 25.94
N ASP A 235 14.98 44.95 26.49
CA ASP A 235 15.32 43.61 27.06
C ASP A 235 15.12 42.52 25.99
N TRP A 236 16.04 42.47 25.03
CA TRP A 236 16.03 41.52 23.91
C TRP A 236 16.38 40.11 24.34
N SER A 237 17.22 39.98 25.36
CA SER A 237 17.63 38.73 25.96
C SER A 237 16.45 37.99 26.61
N ALA A 238 15.53 38.69 27.29
CA ALA A 238 14.27 38.10 27.75
C ALA A 238 13.32 37.73 26.60
N LEU A 239 13.31 38.46 25.49
CA LEU A 239 12.51 38.12 24.30
C LEU A 239 12.96 36.78 23.69
N PHE A 240 14.27 36.60 23.49
CA PHE A 240 14.83 35.33 22.98
C PHE A 240 14.62 34.16 23.96
N ALA A 241 14.69 34.42 25.27
CA ALA A 241 14.33 33.42 26.28
C ALA A 241 12.85 33.03 26.20
N GLY A 242 11.95 34.00 26.05
CA GLY A 242 10.51 33.78 25.83
C GLY A 242 10.21 33.00 24.55
N LEU A 243 10.88 33.33 23.44
CA LEU A 243 10.80 32.62 22.16
C LEU A 243 11.25 31.16 22.32
N THR A 244 12.35 30.93 23.05
CA THR A 244 12.86 29.58 23.33
C THR A 244 11.86 28.75 24.14
N ILE A 245 11.26 29.34 25.18
CA ILE A 245 10.19 28.70 25.98
C ILE A 245 9.00 28.33 25.08
N ALA A 246 8.63 29.20 24.14
CA ALA A 246 7.49 28.98 23.25
C ALA A 246 7.70 27.86 22.21
N ILE A 247 8.93 27.69 21.74
CA ILE A 247 9.31 26.65 20.76
C ILE A 247 9.42 25.26 21.43
N MET A 248 9.80 25.21 22.71
CA MET A 248 10.13 23.97 23.41
C MET A 248 9.00 22.90 23.39
N PRO A 249 7.71 23.21 23.65
CA PRO A 249 6.66 22.20 23.60
C PRO A 249 6.46 21.59 22.21
N VAL A 250 6.61 22.39 21.16
CA VAL A 250 6.54 21.93 19.76
C VAL A 250 7.69 20.98 19.47
N LEU A 251 8.91 21.31 19.90
CA LEU A 251 10.08 20.43 19.75
C LEU A 251 9.93 19.13 20.53
N ILE A 252 9.45 19.18 21.79
CA ILE A 252 9.24 17.98 22.61
C ILE A 252 8.24 17.04 21.93
N VAL A 253 7.09 17.57 21.49
CA VAL A 253 6.09 16.78 20.77
C VAL A 253 6.67 16.24 19.46
N TYR A 254 7.41 17.05 18.71
CA TYR A 254 8.06 16.56 17.49
C TYR A 254 9.07 15.44 17.79
N LEU A 255 9.95 15.59 18.78
CA LEU A 255 10.96 14.58 19.14
C LEU A 255 10.35 13.28 19.65
N ILE A 256 9.26 13.34 20.42
CA ILE A 256 8.55 12.15 20.87
C ILE A 256 7.86 11.43 19.69
N PHE A 257 7.33 12.18 18.74
CA PHE A 257 6.45 11.64 17.70
C PHE A 257 7.00 11.71 16.27
N TYR A 258 8.26 12.07 16.04
CA TYR A 258 8.81 12.29 14.68
C TYR A 258 8.65 11.06 13.79
N ARG A 259 8.79 9.85 14.36
CA ARG A 259 8.61 8.58 13.64
C ARG A 259 7.18 8.40 13.12
N HIS A 260 6.19 8.84 13.88
CA HIS A 260 4.77 8.78 13.50
C HIS A 260 4.44 9.82 12.43
N VAL A 261 5.02 11.03 12.53
CA VAL A 261 4.86 12.08 11.52
C VAL A 261 5.48 11.66 10.18
N GLN A 262 6.67 11.05 10.19
CA GLN A 262 7.31 10.52 8.99
C GLN A 262 6.48 9.39 8.36
N ALA A 263 6.04 8.41 9.16
CA ALA A 263 5.21 7.31 8.69
C ALA A 263 3.87 7.78 8.09
N GLY A 264 3.25 8.83 8.66
CA GLY A 264 2.01 9.41 8.16
C GLY A 264 2.16 10.18 6.84
N LEU A 265 3.33 10.76 6.57
CA LEU A 265 3.63 11.49 5.32
C LEU A 265 4.11 10.56 4.19
N THR A 266 4.74 9.43 4.52
CA THR A 266 5.17 8.40 3.54
C THR A 266 4.09 7.35 3.24
N ALA A 267 2.88 7.48 3.81
CA ALA A 267 1.75 6.59 3.54
C ALA A 267 1.05 6.87 2.18
N GLY A 268 1.65 7.70 1.32
CA GLY A 268 1.36 7.72 -0.12
C GLY A 268 2.23 6.70 -0.86
N PRO A 269 1.80 6.18 -2.02
CA PRO A 269 2.54 5.15 -2.75
C PRO A 269 3.82 5.74 -3.35
N SER A 270 4.96 5.54 -2.68
CA SER A 270 6.29 5.93 -3.18
C SER A 270 7.37 5.31 -2.28
N SER A 271 8.58 4.93 -2.70
CA SER A 271 9.20 4.75 -4.01
C SER A 271 10.66 4.28 -3.77
N ASP A 272 10.87 3.21 -2.98
CA ASP A 272 12.21 2.87 -2.46
C ASP A 272 12.73 1.46 -2.82
N HIS A 273 12.37 0.91 -3.98
CA HIS A 273 12.89 -0.39 -4.45
C HIS A 273 14.03 -0.29 -5.49
N ALA A 274 14.72 0.86 -5.58
CA ALA A 274 15.66 1.14 -6.67
C ALA A 274 17.15 0.92 -6.35
N ALA A 275 17.53 0.03 -5.43
CA ALA A 275 18.94 -0.29 -5.22
C ALA A 275 19.13 -1.71 -4.67
N LEU A 276 19.50 -2.66 -5.54
CA LEU A 276 20.58 -3.65 -5.38
C LEU A 276 20.38 -4.80 -6.38
N VAL A 277 21.02 -4.66 -7.54
CA VAL A 277 21.14 -5.71 -8.56
C VAL A 277 22.56 -6.26 -8.49
N HIS A 278 22.71 -7.56 -8.21
CA HIS A 278 23.91 -8.28 -8.62
C HIS A 278 23.54 -9.62 -9.27
N ARG A 279 23.94 -9.74 -10.55
CA ARG A 279 23.80 -10.91 -11.43
C ARG A 279 24.35 -12.20 -10.83
N ARG A 280 23.67 -13.32 -11.10
CA ARG A 280 24.32 -14.60 -11.47
C ARG A 280 23.53 -15.31 -12.57
N GLU A 281 24.24 -15.64 -13.65
CA GLU A 281 23.79 -16.51 -14.73
C GLU A 281 23.73 -17.96 -14.25
N ILE A 282 22.66 -18.70 -14.54
CA ILE A 282 22.61 -20.16 -14.39
C ILE A 282 22.10 -20.78 -15.69
N GLY A 283 22.91 -21.70 -16.22
CA GLY A 283 22.76 -22.39 -17.49
C GLY A 283 21.63 -23.42 -17.57
N HIS A 284 21.46 -23.92 -18.79
CA HIS A 284 20.42 -24.83 -19.28
C HIS A 284 20.41 -26.22 -18.64
N LEU A 285 19.21 -26.69 -18.26
CA LEU A 285 18.81 -28.11 -18.14
C LEU A 285 17.30 -28.26 -18.51
N PRO A 286 16.87 -29.33 -19.22
CA PRO A 286 15.54 -29.41 -19.83
C PRO A 286 14.57 -30.34 -19.08
N ALA A 287 13.36 -29.85 -18.78
CA ALA A 287 12.08 -30.60 -18.69
C ALA A 287 10.92 -29.81 -18.02
N LEU A 288 11.18 -28.65 -17.40
CA LEU A 288 10.15 -27.75 -16.84
C LEU A 288 10.26 -26.29 -17.35
N GLY A 289 10.85 -26.11 -18.53
CA GLY A 289 11.24 -24.82 -19.09
C GLY A 289 10.11 -23.84 -19.43
N ASP A 290 8.85 -24.19 -19.21
CA ASP A 290 7.67 -23.38 -19.57
C ASP A 290 7.22 -22.41 -18.49
N LEU A 291 7.56 -22.63 -17.22
CA LEU A 291 7.20 -21.71 -16.14
C LEU A 291 8.40 -20.86 -15.69
N ARG A 292 9.64 -21.31 -15.93
CA ARG A 292 10.88 -20.58 -15.63
C ARG A 292 11.27 -19.55 -16.70
N ARG A 293 10.62 -19.53 -17.87
CA ARG A 293 10.91 -18.60 -18.97
C ARG A 293 9.77 -17.60 -19.13
N PRO A 294 10.06 -16.30 -19.33
CA PRO A 294 9.05 -15.28 -19.61
C PRO A 294 8.14 -15.74 -20.76
N GLY A 295 6.82 -15.69 -20.55
CA GLY A 295 5.85 -15.90 -21.62
C GLY A 295 5.41 -17.34 -21.92
N ARG A 296 5.40 -18.27 -20.96
CA ARG A 296 4.81 -19.61 -21.23
C ARG A 296 3.74 -20.09 -20.24
N GLY A 297 3.52 -19.41 -19.10
CA GLY A 297 2.41 -19.67 -18.18
C GLY A 297 1.46 -18.47 -18.08
N ARG A 298 0.42 -18.38 -18.92
CA ARG A 298 -0.09 -17.05 -19.26
C ARG A 298 -1.32 -16.58 -18.49
N VAL A 299 -2.19 -17.46 -18.01
CA VAL A 299 -3.28 -17.08 -17.09
C VAL A 299 -3.49 -18.16 -16.05
N VAL A 300 -3.76 -17.71 -14.83
CA VAL A 300 -3.83 -18.54 -13.64
C VAL A 300 -4.97 -18.04 -12.76
N VAL A 301 -5.54 -18.96 -12.01
CA VAL A 301 -6.47 -18.64 -10.93
C VAL A 301 -5.84 -18.98 -9.60
N VAL A 302 -5.80 -18.00 -8.69
CA VAL A 302 -5.56 -18.26 -7.27
C VAL A 302 -6.89 -18.50 -6.58
N LEU A 303 -6.99 -19.60 -5.85
CA LEU A 303 -8.09 -19.86 -4.95
C LEU A 303 -7.66 -19.51 -3.52
N LEU A 304 -8.16 -18.38 -3.03
CA LEU A 304 -7.94 -17.92 -1.66
C LEU A 304 -9.25 -18.03 -0.88
N ARG A 305 -9.25 -18.80 0.20
CA ARG A 305 -10.36 -18.86 1.17
C ARG A 305 -9.99 -17.99 2.36
N ARG A 306 -10.95 -17.24 2.92
CA ARG A 306 -10.78 -16.52 4.19
C ARG A 306 -11.50 -17.25 5.33
N ARG A 307 -10.85 -17.27 6.50
CA ARG A 307 -11.35 -17.43 7.90
C ARG A 307 -12.52 -18.37 8.13
N VAL A 308 -12.23 -19.53 8.73
CA VAL A 308 -13.20 -20.27 9.57
C VAL A 308 -12.84 -20.22 11.06
N LEU A 309 -11.62 -19.86 11.46
CA LEU A 309 -11.17 -20.14 12.84
C LEU A 309 -10.41 -18.98 13.50
N CYS A 310 -11.14 -18.00 14.02
CA CYS A 310 -10.73 -17.27 15.23
C CYS A 310 -11.72 -17.43 16.39
N GLY A 311 -12.67 -18.38 16.29
CA GLY A 311 -13.65 -18.67 17.35
C GLY A 311 -13.30 -19.85 18.26
N LEU A 312 -12.09 -20.42 18.20
CA LEU A 312 -11.75 -21.63 18.98
C LEU A 312 -10.97 -21.40 20.29
N HIS A 313 -10.79 -20.17 20.76
CA HIS A 313 -10.09 -19.90 22.03
C HIS A 313 -10.92 -19.15 23.09
N GLY A 314 -12.25 -19.21 23.01
CA GLY A 314 -13.08 -18.73 24.11
C GLY A 314 -14.56 -19.06 23.91
N ALA A 315 -15.08 -19.93 24.79
CA ALA A 315 -16.48 -20.30 24.98
C ALA A 315 -17.21 -20.98 23.80
N GLY A 316 -17.90 -22.08 24.11
CA GLY A 316 -18.56 -22.95 23.13
C GLY A 316 -19.59 -22.21 22.26
N GLY A 317 -19.35 -22.19 20.96
CA GLY A 317 -20.29 -21.76 19.93
C GLY A 317 -20.07 -22.56 18.65
N GLY A 318 -21.10 -23.25 18.19
CA GLY A 318 -21.03 -24.23 17.10
C GLY A 318 -20.56 -23.67 15.76
N VAL A 319 -19.78 -24.47 15.03
CA VAL A 319 -19.41 -24.23 13.63
C VAL A 319 -20.69 -24.22 12.78
N HIS A 320 -21.00 -23.09 12.14
CA HIS A 320 -22.15 -22.98 11.23
C HIS A 320 -22.01 -23.97 10.07
N ARG A 321 -23.10 -24.73 9.85
CA ARG A 321 -23.29 -25.73 8.79
C ARG A 321 -23.11 -25.11 7.40
N ALA A 322 -21.97 -25.36 6.76
CA ALA A 322 -21.85 -25.29 5.31
C ALA A 322 -21.28 -26.63 4.81
N ALA A 323 -22.16 -27.47 4.24
CA ALA A 323 -21.76 -28.73 3.63
C ALA A 323 -21.10 -28.43 2.28
N LEU A 324 -19.78 -28.61 2.18
CA LEU A 324 -19.08 -28.68 0.89
C LEU A 324 -19.66 -29.85 0.09
N ARG A 325 -20.41 -29.57 -0.98
CA ARG A 325 -21.07 -30.62 -1.77
C ARG A 325 -20.03 -31.47 -2.52
N PRO A 326 -20.18 -32.81 -2.57
CA PRO A 326 -19.32 -33.67 -3.38
C PRO A 326 -19.37 -33.28 -4.87
N GLY A 327 -18.22 -33.20 -5.55
CA GLY A 327 -18.13 -33.07 -7.00
C GLY A 327 -18.18 -31.65 -7.60
N ARG A 328 -18.20 -30.58 -6.79
CA ARG A 328 -18.15 -29.17 -7.27
C ARG A 328 -16.98 -28.36 -6.69
N VAL A 329 -15.86 -29.01 -6.38
CA VAL A 329 -14.66 -28.33 -5.88
C VAL A 329 -13.73 -28.05 -7.06
N GLY A 330 -13.81 -26.84 -7.62
CA GLY A 330 -12.92 -26.42 -8.69
C GLY A 330 -13.44 -25.17 -9.42
N PRO A 331 -12.58 -24.21 -9.78
CA PRO A 331 -12.99 -23.09 -10.61
C PRO A 331 -13.36 -23.53 -12.01
N PRO A 332 -14.11 -22.70 -12.78
CA PRO A 332 -14.37 -22.93 -14.19
C PRO A 332 -13.11 -22.68 -15.04
N LEU A 333 -12.00 -23.37 -14.74
CA LEU A 333 -10.69 -23.17 -15.36
C LEU A 333 -10.63 -23.54 -16.84
N PRO A 334 -11.32 -24.60 -17.31
CA PRO A 334 -11.37 -24.89 -18.74
C PRO A 334 -11.92 -23.72 -19.57
N ALA A 335 -12.80 -22.90 -18.97
CA ALA A 335 -13.35 -21.72 -19.63
C ALA A 335 -12.36 -20.56 -19.74
N LEU A 336 -11.42 -20.43 -18.80
CA LEU A 336 -10.41 -19.37 -18.79
C LEU A 336 -9.23 -19.66 -19.73
N ARG A 337 -9.10 -20.91 -20.21
CA ARG A 337 -7.91 -21.41 -20.92
C ARG A 337 -6.62 -21.29 -20.09
N ALA A 338 -6.71 -21.36 -18.77
CA ALA A 338 -5.56 -21.32 -17.88
C ALA A 338 -4.56 -22.45 -18.19
N ARG A 339 -3.28 -22.27 -17.82
CA ARG A 339 -2.24 -23.33 -17.93
C ARG A 339 -1.83 -23.92 -16.59
N TYR A 340 -2.11 -23.18 -15.52
CA TYR A 340 -1.88 -23.63 -14.15
C TYR A 340 -2.89 -22.99 -13.21
N SER A 341 -2.93 -23.46 -11.98
CA SER A 341 -3.70 -22.86 -10.89
C SER A 341 -2.88 -22.93 -9.61
N VAL A 342 -3.12 -22.00 -8.68
CA VAL A 342 -2.49 -22.00 -7.36
C VAL A 342 -3.59 -22.05 -6.29
N LEU A 343 -3.60 -23.09 -5.45
CA LEU A 343 -4.52 -23.19 -4.31
C LEU A 343 -3.80 -22.87 -3.01
N THR A 344 -4.45 -22.11 -2.14
CA THR A 344 -3.99 -21.87 -0.77
C THR A 344 -4.00 -23.17 0.03
N ALA A 345 -2.86 -23.84 0.17
CA ALA A 345 -2.74 -25.02 1.01
C ALA A 345 -2.89 -24.64 2.49
N LYS A 346 -2.22 -23.55 2.90
CA LYS A 346 -2.31 -22.94 4.24
C LYS A 346 -2.13 -21.42 4.16
N HIS A 347 -3.03 -20.66 4.78
CA HIS A 347 -2.90 -19.21 4.92
C HIS A 347 -2.30 -18.83 6.29
N HIS A 348 -2.11 -17.54 6.56
CA HIS A 348 -1.58 -17.03 7.84
C HIS A 348 -2.37 -17.49 9.08
N ASP A 349 -3.63 -17.88 8.94
CA ASP A 349 -4.43 -18.40 10.05
C ASP A 349 -4.05 -19.82 10.49
N GLY A 350 -3.14 -20.49 9.76
CA GLY A 350 -2.61 -21.81 10.09
C GLY A 350 -3.46 -22.99 9.64
N MET A 351 -4.65 -22.75 9.05
CA MET A 351 -5.56 -23.83 8.69
C MET A 351 -5.09 -24.58 7.44
N ALA A 352 -4.69 -25.84 7.61
CA ALA A 352 -4.28 -26.70 6.50
C ALA A 352 -5.48 -27.28 5.73
N LEU A 353 -5.46 -27.19 4.39
CA LEU A 353 -6.48 -27.79 3.51
C LEU A 353 -6.25 -29.28 3.21
N TRP A 354 -5.12 -29.84 3.65
CA TRP A 354 -4.80 -31.27 3.59
C TRP A 354 -4.75 -31.88 4.99
N ASP A 355 -4.71 -33.20 5.09
CA ASP A 355 -4.57 -33.89 6.36
C ASP A 355 -3.11 -33.90 6.87
N THR A 356 -2.66 -32.75 7.36
CA THR A 356 -1.29 -32.57 7.86
C THR A 356 -0.99 -33.47 9.06
N GLN A 357 0.17 -34.14 9.06
CA GLN A 357 0.64 -34.98 10.17
C GLN A 357 1.52 -34.21 11.14
N ALA A 358 2.11 -33.09 10.69
CA ALA A 358 2.90 -32.18 11.51
C ALA A 358 2.09 -31.43 12.60
N GLY A 359 0.75 -31.42 12.51
CA GLY A 359 -0.10 -30.79 13.51
C GLY A 359 -1.57 -31.17 13.41
N ASP A 360 -2.39 -30.53 14.23
CA ASP A 360 -3.80 -30.88 14.37
C ASP A 360 -4.78 -29.92 13.67
N LEU A 361 -4.32 -28.74 13.23
CA LEU A 361 -5.19 -27.73 12.64
C LEU A 361 -5.36 -27.95 11.13
N SER A 362 -6.25 -28.86 10.76
CA SER A 362 -6.59 -29.15 9.36
C SER A 362 -8.09 -29.26 9.12
N VAL A 363 -8.50 -29.10 7.86
CA VAL A 363 -9.90 -29.30 7.44
C VAL A 363 -10.35 -30.73 7.75
N ALA A 364 -9.48 -31.70 7.51
CA ALA A 364 -9.75 -33.11 7.76
C ALA A 364 -10.01 -33.40 9.24
N LYS A 365 -9.25 -32.79 10.16
CA LYS A 365 -9.32 -33.08 11.61
C LYS A 365 -10.28 -32.17 12.39
N ARG A 366 -10.43 -30.91 12.00
CA ARG A 366 -11.08 -29.85 12.82
C ARG A 366 -12.37 -29.30 12.24
N THR A 367 -12.85 -29.83 11.12
CA THR A 367 -14.10 -29.35 10.50
C THR A 367 -15.02 -30.50 10.10
N PRO A 368 -16.34 -30.26 10.02
CA PRO A 368 -17.30 -31.26 9.52
C PRO A 368 -17.04 -31.71 8.07
N ALA A 369 -16.22 -30.99 7.30
CA ALA A 369 -15.89 -31.40 5.95
C ALA A 369 -15.08 -32.70 5.93
N ALA A 370 -14.22 -32.94 6.94
CA ALA A 370 -13.49 -34.19 7.17
C ALA A 370 -12.83 -34.79 5.91
N ARG A 371 -12.25 -33.93 5.06
CA ARG A 371 -11.71 -34.29 3.74
C ARG A 371 -10.37 -33.63 3.46
N ASP A 372 -9.53 -34.30 2.68
CA ASP A 372 -8.35 -33.72 2.04
C ASP A 372 -8.76 -32.94 0.79
N LEU A 373 -8.94 -31.63 0.96
CA LEU A 373 -9.35 -30.75 -0.14
C LEU A 373 -8.20 -30.49 -1.12
N LEU A 374 -6.94 -30.60 -0.67
CA LEU A 374 -5.77 -30.41 -1.51
C LEU A 374 -5.62 -31.57 -2.50
N GLY A 375 -5.75 -32.81 -2.03
CA GLY A 375 -5.74 -34.00 -2.89
C GLY A 375 -6.83 -33.97 -3.96
N GLU A 376 -8.05 -33.57 -3.58
CA GLU A 376 -9.16 -33.39 -4.53
C GLU A 376 -8.89 -32.31 -5.59
N TYR A 377 -8.29 -31.19 -5.16
CA TYR A 377 -7.86 -30.12 -6.06
C TYR A 377 -6.81 -30.61 -7.06
N VAL A 378 -5.76 -31.29 -6.58
CA VAL A 378 -4.69 -31.85 -7.44
C VAL A 378 -5.28 -32.79 -8.49
N ALA A 379 -6.14 -33.72 -8.07
CA ALA A 379 -6.83 -34.63 -8.97
C ALA A 379 -7.72 -33.88 -9.98
N GLY A 380 -8.42 -32.83 -9.53
CA GLY A 380 -9.24 -31.97 -10.38
C GLY A 380 -8.44 -31.24 -11.46
N MET A 381 -7.31 -30.63 -11.09
CA MET A 381 -6.47 -29.87 -12.02
C MET A 381 -5.81 -30.78 -13.06
N ARG A 382 -5.25 -31.91 -12.62
CA ARG A 382 -4.56 -32.86 -13.50
C ARG A 382 -5.49 -33.52 -14.52
N ARG A 383 -6.78 -33.71 -14.19
CA ARG A 383 -7.79 -34.17 -15.16
C ARG A 383 -7.98 -33.21 -16.34
N HIS A 384 -7.59 -31.95 -16.19
CA HIS A 384 -7.68 -30.92 -17.23
C HIS A 384 -6.30 -30.49 -17.76
N ASP A 385 -5.26 -31.30 -17.54
CA ASP A 385 -3.88 -31.02 -17.97
C ASP A 385 -3.35 -29.65 -17.48
N LEU A 386 -3.78 -29.25 -16.28
CA LEU A 386 -3.30 -28.04 -15.63
C LEU A 386 -2.13 -28.34 -14.69
N LYS A 387 -1.11 -27.50 -14.73
CA LYS A 387 -0.06 -27.50 -13.72
C LYS A 387 -0.62 -27.05 -12.37
N VAL A 388 -0.10 -27.62 -11.30
CA VAL A 388 -0.61 -27.46 -9.94
C VAL A 388 0.37 -26.64 -9.12
N GLY A 389 -0.10 -25.55 -8.53
CA GLY A 389 0.67 -24.77 -7.57
C GLY A 389 0.01 -24.75 -6.20
N PHE A 390 0.83 -24.63 -5.16
CA PHE A 390 0.35 -24.42 -3.80
C PHE A 390 0.84 -23.09 -3.25
N TYR A 391 -0.10 -22.28 -2.78
CA TYR A 391 0.21 -21.17 -1.90
C TYR A 391 0.46 -21.70 -0.49
N PHE A 392 1.54 -21.25 0.15
CA PHE A 392 1.86 -21.58 1.54
C PHE A 392 2.36 -20.38 2.33
N SER A 393 1.65 -20.04 3.40
CA SER A 393 2.08 -19.01 4.33
C SER A 393 3.22 -19.49 5.24
N HIS A 394 4.32 -18.74 5.25
CA HIS A 394 5.35 -18.82 6.28
C HIS A 394 4.81 -18.43 7.66
N LEU A 395 3.91 -17.44 7.73
CA LEU A 395 3.25 -17.05 8.97
C LEU A 395 2.30 -18.17 9.44
N ASP A 396 2.20 -18.36 10.75
CA ASP A 396 1.17 -19.19 11.36
C ASP A 396 0.69 -18.58 12.68
N TRP A 397 -0.35 -17.76 12.59
CA TRP A 397 -0.93 -17.04 13.74
C TRP A 397 -1.59 -17.97 14.77
N SER A 398 -1.80 -19.24 14.43
CA SER A 398 -2.38 -20.24 15.31
C SER A 398 -1.33 -21.01 16.12
N HIS A 399 -0.11 -21.12 15.59
CA HIS A 399 0.91 -21.97 16.18
C HIS A 399 1.54 -21.29 17.41
N PRO A 400 1.54 -21.91 18.60
CA PRO A 400 1.97 -21.25 19.83
C PRO A 400 3.44 -20.83 19.78
N ASP A 401 4.28 -21.61 19.12
CA ASP A 401 5.73 -21.34 19.00
C ASP A 401 6.09 -20.34 17.88
N TYR A 402 5.11 -19.82 17.14
CA TYR A 402 5.36 -18.84 16.08
C TYR A 402 5.79 -17.46 16.62
N PRO A 403 5.03 -16.77 17.51
CA PRO A 403 5.37 -15.44 18.01
C PRO A 403 6.44 -15.49 19.11
N THR A 404 7.62 -16.07 18.82
CA THR A 404 8.66 -16.36 19.82
C THR A 404 10.01 -15.73 19.50
N GLN A 405 10.18 -15.19 18.30
CA GLN A 405 11.39 -14.49 17.91
C GLN A 405 11.03 -13.13 17.32
N ARG A 406 11.79 -12.10 17.71
CA ARG A 406 11.67 -10.75 17.18
C ARG A 406 12.70 -10.55 16.06
N PRO A 407 12.42 -9.74 15.04
CA PRO A 407 13.41 -9.41 14.04
C PRO A 407 14.50 -8.49 14.58
N SER A 408 15.74 -8.75 14.17
CA SER A 408 16.93 -7.98 14.59
C SER A 408 16.93 -6.53 14.06
N THR A 409 16.32 -6.31 12.88
CA THR A 409 16.39 -5.04 12.13
C THR A 409 15.08 -4.63 11.43
N LEU A 410 14.08 -5.52 11.33
CA LEU A 410 12.79 -5.26 10.69
C LEU A 410 11.77 -4.64 11.68
N VAL A 411 12.02 -3.43 12.14
CA VAL A 411 10.96 -2.63 12.80
C VAL A 411 10.17 -1.91 11.71
N ARG A 412 9.35 -2.65 10.97
CA ARG A 412 8.36 -2.04 10.06
C ARG A 412 7.20 -1.49 10.92
N PRO A 413 6.87 -0.19 10.86
CA PRO A 413 5.85 0.43 11.74
C PRO A 413 4.45 -0.19 11.70
N TRP A 414 4.15 -0.98 10.67
CA TRP A 414 2.85 -1.66 10.45
C TRP A 414 2.84 -3.13 10.88
N VAL A 415 3.99 -3.70 11.23
CA VAL A 415 4.11 -5.11 11.65
C VAL A 415 4.04 -5.17 13.18
N GLU A 416 3.05 -4.54 13.80
CA GLU A 416 2.68 -4.84 15.19
C GLU A 416 1.46 -5.77 15.16
N SER A 417 1.72 -7.04 14.85
CA SER A 417 0.71 -8.09 14.91
C SER A 417 0.81 -8.78 16.27
N ARG A 418 -0.30 -8.78 17.04
CA ARG A 418 -0.41 -9.59 18.27
C ARG A 418 -0.14 -11.08 18.05
N PHE A 419 -0.19 -11.53 16.79
CA PHE A 419 -0.01 -12.92 16.40
C PHE A 419 1.40 -13.22 15.86
N GLY A 420 2.19 -12.18 15.54
CA GLY A 420 3.43 -12.34 14.78
C GLY A 420 4.70 -12.15 15.59
N LEU A 421 4.68 -11.29 16.60
CA LEU A 421 5.86 -10.86 17.34
C LEU A 421 5.75 -11.15 18.84
N CYS A 422 6.84 -11.64 19.42
CA CYS A 422 7.00 -11.65 20.89
C CYS A 422 7.29 -10.23 21.41
N ALA A 423 7.05 -10.01 22.70
CA ALA A 423 7.47 -8.77 23.36
C ALA A 423 9.00 -8.59 23.31
N GLU A 424 9.45 -7.33 23.35
CA GLU A 424 10.87 -6.99 23.42
C GLU A 424 11.52 -7.61 24.67
N GLY A 425 12.66 -8.29 24.48
CA GLY A 425 13.36 -9.01 25.55
C GLY A 425 12.78 -10.40 25.89
N ALA A 426 11.72 -10.84 25.21
CA ALA A 426 11.06 -12.13 25.45
C ALA A 426 11.27 -13.16 24.32
N GLU A 427 12.44 -13.12 23.67
CA GLU A 427 12.78 -14.05 22.59
C GLU A 427 13.08 -15.46 23.12
N ASP A 428 12.60 -16.49 22.40
CA ASP A 428 12.85 -17.90 22.68
C ASP A 428 13.27 -18.65 21.40
N PRO A 429 14.59 -18.74 21.15
CA PRO A 429 15.13 -19.43 19.97
C PRO A 429 14.77 -20.91 19.91
N ALA A 430 14.64 -21.60 21.05
CA ALA A 430 14.34 -23.02 21.08
C ALA A 430 12.90 -23.32 20.64
N ARG A 431 11.96 -22.42 20.97
CA ARG A 431 10.59 -22.45 20.45
C ARG A 431 10.56 -22.14 18.95
N TRP A 432 11.30 -21.13 18.52
CA TRP A 432 11.40 -20.81 17.10
C TRP A 432 11.91 -22.00 16.27
N GLU A 433 12.93 -22.71 16.75
CA GLU A 433 13.43 -23.92 16.09
C GLU A 433 12.38 -25.05 16.04
N ARG A 434 11.50 -25.18 17.04
CA ARG A 434 10.35 -26.12 16.96
C ARG A 434 9.36 -25.69 15.89
N PHE A 435 9.05 -24.40 15.81
CA PHE A 435 8.18 -23.86 14.78
C PHE A 435 8.78 -24.08 13.38
N LEU A 436 10.07 -23.84 13.19
CA LEU A 436 10.75 -24.12 11.92
C LEU A 436 10.64 -25.60 11.56
N ARG A 437 10.85 -26.53 12.50
CA ARG A 437 10.65 -27.97 12.22
C ARG A 437 9.22 -28.30 11.80
N PHE A 438 8.23 -27.74 12.50
CA PHE A 438 6.82 -27.87 12.12
C PHE A 438 6.56 -27.34 10.70
N HIS A 439 7.05 -26.13 10.40
CA HIS A 439 6.95 -25.49 9.09
C HIS A 439 7.57 -26.36 7.99
N ARG A 440 8.80 -26.84 8.19
CA ARG A 440 9.50 -27.70 7.22
C ARG A 440 8.80 -29.04 7.01
N ALA A 441 8.27 -29.64 8.07
CA ALA A 441 7.49 -30.87 7.96
C ALA A 441 6.23 -30.67 7.09
N GLN A 442 5.49 -29.58 7.28
CA GLN A 442 4.35 -29.24 6.42
C GLN A 442 4.75 -29.00 4.96
N VAL A 443 5.87 -28.31 4.71
CA VAL A 443 6.37 -28.15 3.34
C VAL A 443 6.70 -29.50 2.71
N GLY A 444 7.38 -30.40 3.43
CA GLY A 444 7.67 -31.76 2.96
C GLY A 444 6.41 -32.57 2.63
N GLU A 445 5.38 -32.50 3.47
CA GLU A 445 4.08 -33.12 3.19
C GLU A 445 3.48 -32.62 1.87
N LEU A 446 3.58 -31.31 1.59
CA LEU A 446 3.09 -30.71 0.35
C LEU A 446 3.85 -31.19 -0.89
N LEU A 447 5.17 -31.42 -0.78
CA LEU A 447 5.98 -31.97 -1.87
C LEU A 447 5.51 -33.38 -2.27
N GLY A 448 4.96 -34.16 -1.32
CA GLY A 448 4.36 -35.47 -1.57
C GLY A 448 3.20 -35.45 -2.57
N TYR A 449 2.47 -34.33 -2.70
CA TYR A 449 1.42 -34.15 -3.70
C TYR A 449 1.98 -33.85 -5.12
N ARG A 450 3.30 -33.67 -5.24
CA ARG A 450 4.04 -33.34 -6.47
C ARG A 450 3.51 -32.08 -7.19
N PRO A 451 3.48 -30.91 -6.52
CA PRO A 451 3.13 -29.67 -7.20
C PRO A 451 4.21 -29.29 -8.23
N ASP A 452 3.83 -28.46 -9.19
CA ASP A 452 4.73 -27.82 -10.15
C ASP A 452 5.27 -26.47 -9.63
N LEU A 453 4.58 -25.85 -8.68
CA LEU A 453 4.89 -24.54 -8.11
C LEU A 453 4.62 -24.50 -6.59
N MET A 454 5.59 -24.01 -5.83
CA MET A 454 5.44 -23.59 -4.44
C MET A 454 5.48 -22.07 -4.36
N TRP A 455 4.34 -21.47 -4.06
CA TRP A 455 4.15 -20.03 -3.97
C TRP A 455 4.09 -19.62 -2.50
N PHE A 456 5.17 -19.07 -1.95
CA PHE A 456 5.21 -18.75 -0.53
C PHE A 456 4.64 -17.37 -0.22
N ASP A 457 4.33 -17.10 1.05
CA ASP A 457 3.92 -15.77 1.47
C ASP A 457 4.25 -15.52 2.93
N GLY A 458 4.31 -14.26 3.36
CA GLY A 458 4.53 -13.97 4.78
C GLY A 458 5.99 -13.93 5.22
N ALA A 459 6.95 -13.71 4.32
CA ALA A 459 8.33 -13.59 4.75
C ALA A 459 8.62 -12.29 5.54
N TRP A 460 7.74 -11.29 5.47
CA TRP A 460 8.01 -9.91 5.92
C TRP A 460 8.14 -9.69 7.44
N GLU A 461 7.79 -10.66 8.29
CA GLU A 461 7.85 -10.51 9.76
C GLU A 461 9.23 -10.81 10.35
N ARG A 462 10.12 -11.53 9.62
CA ARG A 462 11.46 -11.92 10.08
C ARG A 462 12.48 -11.79 8.96
N ASP A 463 13.77 -11.71 9.32
CA ASP A 463 14.85 -11.62 8.35
C ASP A 463 15.29 -12.99 7.82
N GLU A 464 16.15 -12.98 6.80
CA GLU A 464 16.69 -14.18 6.16
C GLU A 464 17.38 -15.12 7.16
N SER A 465 18.09 -14.57 8.15
CA SER A 465 18.85 -15.38 9.11
C SER A 465 17.92 -16.18 10.03
N GLN A 466 16.75 -15.63 10.36
CA GLN A 466 15.74 -16.29 11.18
C GLN A 466 14.93 -17.30 10.39
N TRP A 467 14.54 -16.93 9.17
CA TRP A 467 13.72 -17.79 8.31
C TRP A 467 14.51 -18.95 7.71
N ARG A 468 15.81 -18.80 7.51
CA ARG A 468 16.70 -19.79 6.88
C ARG A 468 16.14 -20.21 5.51
N MET A 469 15.81 -19.22 4.67
CA MET A 469 15.12 -19.45 3.40
C MET A 469 16.00 -20.17 2.39
N ARG A 470 17.32 -19.89 2.38
CA ARG A 470 18.27 -20.69 1.60
C ARG A 470 18.15 -22.18 1.89
N GLU A 471 18.14 -22.55 3.17
CA GLU A 471 18.05 -23.96 3.58
C GLU A 471 16.71 -24.58 3.19
N LEU A 472 15.61 -23.83 3.33
CA LEU A 472 14.30 -24.25 2.84
C LEU A 472 14.35 -24.54 1.34
N ARG A 473 14.88 -23.61 0.55
CA ARG A 473 14.99 -23.79 -0.90
C ARG A 473 15.82 -25.01 -1.26
N ASP A 474 16.98 -25.18 -0.62
CA ASP A 474 17.87 -26.31 -0.89
C ASP A 474 17.18 -27.64 -0.55
N SER A 475 16.42 -27.71 0.55
CA SER A 475 15.61 -28.90 0.90
C SER A 475 14.52 -29.20 -0.13
N ILE A 476 13.82 -28.18 -0.62
CA ILE A 476 12.79 -28.33 -1.66
C ILE A 476 13.41 -28.86 -2.94
N LEU A 477 14.54 -28.31 -3.38
CA LEU A 477 15.20 -28.71 -4.61
C LEU A 477 15.91 -30.06 -4.51
N ALA A 478 16.32 -30.48 -3.31
CA ALA A 478 16.83 -31.83 -3.08
C ALA A 478 15.75 -32.90 -3.33
N GLU A 479 14.50 -32.64 -2.93
CA GLU A 479 13.38 -33.56 -3.12
C GLU A 479 12.71 -33.39 -4.51
N ALA A 480 12.58 -32.15 -4.98
CA ALA A 480 11.96 -31.78 -6.24
C ALA A 480 12.86 -30.82 -7.05
N PRO A 481 13.88 -31.33 -7.78
CA PRO A 481 14.89 -30.51 -8.47
C PRO A 481 14.35 -29.49 -9.48
N ASN A 482 13.17 -29.78 -10.03
CA ASN A 482 12.51 -28.93 -11.02
C ASN A 482 11.43 -28.02 -10.43
N MET A 483 11.24 -28.01 -9.11
CA MET A 483 10.25 -27.17 -8.45
C MET A 483 10.45 -25.71 -8.80
N ILE A 484 9.36 -24.99 -8.96
CA ILE A 484 9.37 -23.54 -9.09
C ILE A 484 8.95 -22.95 -7.77
N VAL A 485 9.69 -21.95 -7.33
CA VAL A 485 9.58 -21.42 -5.98
C VAL A 485 9.57 -19.90 -6.03
N SER A 486 8.55 -19.28 -5.44
CA SER A 486 8.42 -17.82 -5.35
C SER A 486 8.33 -17.33 -3.92
N ARG A 487 8.57 -16.02 -3.72
CA ARG A 487 8.44 -15.29 -2.44
C ARG A 487 9.27 -15.87 -1.28
N LEU A 488 10.45 -16.39 -1.61
CA LEU A 488 11.47 -16.88 -0.67
C LEU A 488 12.58 -15.84 -0.48
N LEU A 489 12.20 -14.57 -0.33
CA LEU A 489 13.14 -13.42 -0.31
C LEU A 489 14.04 -13.45 -1.56
N ASP A 490 15.36 -13.31 -1.39
CA ASP A 490 16.37 -13.32 -2.45
C ASP A 490 16.56 -14.71 -3.10
N HIS A 491 15.81 -15.71 -2.67
CA HIS A 491 15.86 -17.10 -3.14
C HIS A 491 14.64 -17.46 -4.01
N SER A 492 13.98 -16.49 -4.63
CA SER A 492 12.84 -16.71 -5.53
C SER A 492 13.28 -16.94 -6.98
N ASP A 493 12.52 -17.74 -7.75
CA ASP A 493 12.76 -17.96 -9.19
C ASP A 493 12.27 -16.81 -10.09
N TYR A 494 11.33 -16.01 -9.58
CA TYR A 494 10.70 -14.92 -10.32
C TYR A 494 10.11 -13.87 -9.37
N GLU A 495 9.89 -12.67 -9.90
CA GLU A 495 9.34 -11.52 -9.17
C GLU A 495 7.81 -11.56 -9.12
N THR A 496 7.19 -11.12 -8.02
CA THR A 496 5.74 -11.19 -7.82
C THR A 496 5.10 -9.83 -7.49
N PRO A 497 5.07 -8.85 -8.42
CA PRO A 497 4.33 -7.61 -8.19
C PRO A 497 2.85 -7.92 -7.86
N GLU A 498 2.32 -7.22 -6.86
CA GLU A 498 1.00 -7.50 -6.30
C GLU A 498 0.08 -6.28 -6.39
N GLN A 499 -1.16 -6.49 -6.87
CA GLN A 499 -2.25 -5.52 -7.06
C GLN A 499 -1.97 -4.34 -8.01
N GLY A 500 -0.71 -3.92 -8.16
CA GLY A 500 -0.28 -2.87 -9.07
C GLY A 500 0.44 -3.44 -10.28
N LEU A 501 -0.11 -3.20 -11.47
CA LEU A 501 0.59 -3.47 -12.71
C LEU A 501 1.83 -2.55 -12.82
N PRO A 502 3.05 -3.09 -13.02
CA PRO A 502 4.25 -2.27 -13.13
C PRO A 502 4.22 -1.38 -14.38
N ILE A 503 4.58 -0.10 -14.22
CA ILE A 503 4.82 0.81 -15.37
C ILE A 503 6.07 0.36 -16.14
N VAL A 504 7.11 -0.04 -15.40
CA VAL A 504 8.33 -0.64 -15.93
C VAL A 504 8.37 -2.08 -15.41
N PRO A 505 8.34 -3.09 -16.29
CA PRO A 505 8.36 -4.49 -15.84
C PRO A 505 9.75 -4.86 -15.28
N PRO A 506 9.82 -5.83 -14.35
CA PRO A 506 11.09 -6.38 -13.85
C PRO A 506 12.00 -6.93 -14.97
N ASP A 507 13.32 -6.95 -14.72
CA ASP A 507 14.35 -7.37 -15.69
C ASP A 507 14.49 -8.92 -15.84
N GLY A 508 13.56 -9.69 -15.28
CA GLY A 508 13.55 -11.17 -15.32
C GLY A 508 12.13 -11.75 -15.42
N PRO A 509 11.96 -13.07 -15.21
CA PRO A 509 10.63 -13.67 -15.10
C PRO A 509 9.85 -13.01 -13.95
N TRP A 510 8.57 -12.73 -14.19
CA TRP A 510 7.71 -12.12 -13.19
C TRP A 510 6.24 -12.50 -13.39
N GLU A 511 5.47 -12.41 -12.31
CA GLU A 511 4.05 -12.77 -12.27
C GLU A 511 3.25 -11.68 -11.53
N LEU A 512 2.33 -11.02 -12.23
CA LEU A 512 1.38 -10.09 -11.63
C LEU A 512 0.34 -10.87 -10.84
N CYS A 513 0.27 -10.64 -9.54
CA CYS A 513 -0.74 -11.22 -8.68
C CYS A 513 -1.85 -10.18 -8.44
N LEU A 514 -3.08 -10.45 -8.87
CA LEU A 514 -4.16 -9.48 -8.88
C LEU A 514 -5.50 -10.13 -8.57
N THR A 515 -6.37 -9.47 -7.79
CA THR A 515 -7.74 -9.94 -7.53
C THR A 515 -8.74 -9.49 -8.59
N VAL A 516 -9.84 -10.23 -8.80
CA VAL A 516 -10.94 -9.77 -9.67
C VAL A 516 -11.72 -8.60 -9.04
N ASN A 517 -11.89 -8.59 -7.72
CA ASN A 517 -12.45 -7.50 -6.92
C ASN A 517 -11.41 -6.93 -5.95
N ASP A 518 -11.80 -6.38 -4.80
CA ASP A 518 -10.87 -5.79 -3.81
C ASP A 518 -10.35 -6.83 -2.79
N SER A 519 -10.79 -8.10 -2.90
CA SER A 519 -10.55 -9.12 -1.89
C SER A 519 -9.98 -10.41 -2.48
N TRP A 520 -8.93 -10.94 -1.84
CA TRP A 520 -8.37 -12.26 -2.17
C TRP A 520 -9.32 -13.40 -1.81
N GLY A 521 -9.77 -13.41 -0.55
CA GLY A 521 -10.80 -14.32 -0.07
C GLY A 521 -12.21 -13.85 -0.40
N HIS A 522 -13.20 -14.75 -0.32
CA HIS A 522 -14.59 -14.36 -0.50
C HIS A 522 -14.99 -13.28 0.52
N GLN A 523 -15.50 -12.17 0.00
CA GLN A 523 -16.09 -11.10 0.80
C GLN A 523 -17.53 -10.85 0.33
N PRO A 524 -18.55 -11.24 1.12
CA PRO A 524 -19.94 -11.18 0.68
C PRO A 524 -20.45 -9.79 0.33
N ALA A 525 -19.84 -8.73 0.86
CA ALA A 525 -20.22 -7.34 0.58
C ALA A 525 -19.40 -6.68 -0.55
N ASP A 526 -18.32 -7.32 -1.02
CA ASP A 526 -17.48 -6.78 -2.06
C ASP A 526 -18.15 -6.96 -3.43
N ARG A 527 -18.47 -5.84 -4.06
CA ARG A 527 -19.05 -5.76 -5.40
C ARG A 527 -18.18 -4.93 -6.35
N ASN A 528 -16.98 -4.55 -5.94
CA ASN A 528 -16.11 -3.70 -6.73
C ASN A 528 -15.27 -4.55 -7.69
N PHE A 529 -15.95 -5.21 -8.63
CA PHE A 529 -15.28 -6.08 -9.59
C PHE A 529 -14.72 -5.29 -10.76
N LYS A 530 -13.46 -5.58 -11.13
CA LYS A 530 -12.85 -5.12 -12.38
C LYS A 530 -13.71 -5.57 -13.56
N SER A 531 -13.96 -4.71 -14.54
CA SER A 531 -14.70 -5.07 -15.75
C SER A 531 -13.89 -6.03 -16.63
N THR A 532 -14.54 -6.77 -17.53
CA THR A 532 -13.83 -7.64 -18.49
C THR A 532 -12.82 -6.86 -19.32
N ARG A 533 -13.17 -5.64 -19.78
CA ARG A 533 -12.23 -4.76 -20.51
C ARG A 533 -10.99 -4.42 -19.68
N GLN A 534 -11.17 -4.12 -18.39
CA GLN A 534 -10.04 -3.86 -17.49
C GLN A 534 -9.16 -5.11 -17.34
N LEU A 535 -9.75 -6.29 -17.18
CA LEU A 535 -9.00 -7.55 -17.07
C LEU A 535 -8.22 -7.88 -18.36
N VAL A 536 -8.85 -7.73 -19.53
CA VAL A 536 -8.17 -7.92 -20.83
C VAL A 536 -7.02 -6.93 -21.01
N ARG A 537 -7.22 -5.66 -20.66
CA ARG A 537 -6.17 -4.63 -20.72
C ARG A 537 -4.99 -4.97 -19.81
N ILE A 538 -5.26 -5.25 -18.54
CA ILE A 538 -4.23 -5.62 -17.57
C ILE A 538 -3.49 -6.87 -18.04
N PHE A 539 -4.23 -7.85 -18.54
CA PHE A 539 -3.65 -9.08 -19.07
C PHE A 539 -2.72 -8.79 -20.25
N ALA A 540 -3.17 -8.04 -21.25
CA ALA A 540 -2.36 -7.66 -22.39
C ALA A 540 -1.12 -6.85 -22.00
N GLU A 541 -1.25 -5.87 -21.10
CA GLU A 541 -0.12 -5.09 -20.60
C GLU A 541 0.89 -5.96 -19.82
N THR A 542 0.40 -6.91 -19.02
CA THR A 542 1.25 -7.90 -18.32
C THR A 542 2.04 -8.76 -19.32
N LEU A 543 1.37 -9.28 -20.35
CA LEU A 543 2.01 -10.05 -21.41
C LEU A 543 3.03 -9.20 -22.18
N GLY A 544 2.69 -7.94 -22.47
CA GLY A 544 3.57 -7.03 -23.18
C GLY A 544 4.83 -6.70 -22.41
N GLY A 545 4.77 -6.73 -21.08
CA GLY A 545 5.93 -6.63 -20.18
C GLY A 545 6.69 -7.96 -20.00
N GLY A 546 6.26 -9.05 -20.63
CA GLY A 546 6.86 -10.38 -20.52
C GLY A 546 6.46 -11.17 -19.26
N GLY A 547 5.46 -10.70 -18.52
CA GLY A 547 5.00 -11.32 -17.27
C GLY A 547 3.88 -12.33 -17.46
N ASN A 548 3.59 -13.07 -16.38
CA ASN A 548 2.44 -13.94 -16.24
C ASN A 548 1.34 -13.24 -15.40
N LEU A 549 0.06 -13.53 -15.63
CA LEU A 549 -1.04 -13.01 -14.80
C LEU A 549 -1.63 -14.09 -13.89
N LEU A 550 -1.48 -13.87 -12.58
CA LEU A 550 -2.06 -14.66 -11.51
C LEU A 550 -3.32 -13.97 -10.96
N LEU A 551 -4.48 -14.40 -11.45
CA LEU A 551 -5.77 -13.77 -11.16
C LEU A 551 -6.47 -14.45 -9.96
N GLY A 552 -6.55 -13.76 -8.83
CA GLY A 552 -7.17 -14.24 -7.61
C GLY A 552 -8.69 -14.20 -7.63
N ILE A 553 -9.31 -15.32 -7.25
CA ILE A 553 -10.75 -15.43 -6.97
C ILE A 553 -10.97 -16.18 -5.65
N GLY A 554 -11.91 -15.71 -4.85
CA GLY A 554 -12.33 -16.38 -3.62
C GLY A 554 -13.61 -17.19 -3.80
N PRO A 555 -13.60 -18.52 -3.58
CA PRO A 555 -14.84 -19.30 -3.47
C PRO A 555 -15.59 -18.96 -2.19
N ARG A 556 -16.91 -19.02 -2.25
CA ARG A 556 -17.83 -18.96 -1.10
C ARG A 556 -17.57 -20.11 -0.14
N GLU A 557 -18.12 -20.05 1.07
CA GLU A 557 -17.91 -21.07 2.10
C GLU A 557 -18.42 -22.45 1.69
N ASP A 558 -19.40 -22.50 0.78
CA ASP A 558 -19.97 -23.73 0.19
C ASP A 558 -19.18 -24.29 -1.01
N GLY A 559 -18.08 -23.63 -1.39
CA GLY A 559 -17.22 -24.00 -2.51
C GLY A 559 -17.65 -23.43 -3.87
N THR A 560 -18.75 -22.69 -3.96
CA THR A 560 -19.21 -22.05 -5.22
C THR A 560 -18.54 -20.70 -5.47
N PHE A 561 -18.61 -20.19 -6.71
CA PHE A 561 -18.09 -18.87 -7.06
C PHE A 561 -19.21 -17.85 -7.23
N GLN A 562 -18.88 -16.57 -7.03
CA GLN A 562 -19.81 -15.50 -7.40
C GLN A 562 -20.03 -15.51 -8.92
N PRO A 563 -21.26 -15.32 -9.42
CA PRO A 563 -21.55 -15.29 -10.86
C PRO A 563 -20.64 -14.32 -11.62
N GLU A 564 -20.32 -13.18 -11.01
CA GLU A 564 -19.44 -12.14 -11.56
C GLU A 564 -18.02 -12.64 -11.82
N HIS A 565 -17.48 -13.49 -10.94
CA HIS A 565 -16.18 -14.13 -11.17
C HIS A 565 -16.26 -15.06 -12.39
N VAL A 566 -17.29 -15.91 -12.44
CA VAL A 566 -17.47 -16.89 -13.52
C VAL A 566 -17.59 -16.17 -14.86
N GLU A 567 -18.49 -15.19 -14.98
CA GLU A 567 -18.70 -14.37 -16.18
C GLU A 567 -17.39 -13.76 -16.71
N ARG A 568 -16.61 -13.12 -15.84
CA ARG A 568 -15.34 -12.47 -16.21
C ARG A 568 -14.30 -13.46 -16.68
N LEU A 569 -14.20 -14.62 -16.03
CA LEU A 569 -13.25 -15.66 -16.43
C LEU A 569 -13.63 -16.27 -17.78
N HIS A 570 -14.92 -16.50 -18.03
CA HIS A 570 -15.41 -16.95 -19.33
C HIS A 570 -15.11 -15.93 -20.44
N ALA A 571 -15.37 -14.65 -20.19
CA ALA A 571 -15.17 -13.60 -21.18
C ALA A 571 -13.66 -13.37 -21.48
N LEU A 572 -12.82 -13.38 -20.44
CA LEU A 572 -11.36 -13.32 -20.61
C LEU A 572 -10.84 -14.56 -21.36
N GLY A 573 -11.32 -15.75 -21.02
CA GLY A 573 -10.94 -16.99 -21.72
C GLY A 573 -11.37 -17.01 -23.18
N ALA A 574 -12.54 -16.46 -23.52
CA ALA A 574 -12.99 -16.31 -24.90
C ALA A 574 -12.08 -15.37 -25.70
N TRP A 575 -11.64 -14.27 -25.09
CA TRP A 575 -10.67 -13.36 -25.72
C TRP A 575 -9.31 -14.04 -25.91
N ILE A 576 -8.85 -14.82 -24.92
CA ILE A 576 -7.61 -15.59 -25.00
C ILE A 576 -7.65 -16.62 -26.14
N GLU A 577 -8.76 -17.35 -26.30
CA GLU A 577 -8.86 -18.36 -27.36
C GLU A 577 -8.75 -17.73 -28.75
N ARG A 578 -9.45 -16.61 -28.98
CA ARG A 578 -9.37 -15.87 -30.26
C ARG A 578 -7.97 -15.36 -30.56
N ASN A 579 -7.19 -15.03 -29.52
CA ASN A 579 -5.86 -14.42 -29.64
C ASN A 579 -4.73 -15.35 -29.17
N ARG A 580 -4.96 -16.67 -29.19
CA ARG A 580 -4.09 -17.67 -28.55
C ARG A 580 -2.63 -17.63 -29.02
N GLU A 581 -2.38 -17.27 -30.27
CA GLU A 581 -1.03 -17.17 -30.84
C GLU A 581 -0.24 -16.00 -30.25
N ALA A 582 -0.90 -14.90 -29.93
CA ALA A 582 -0.29 -13.77 -29.24
C ALA A 582 -0.08 -14.06 -27.74
N VAL A 583 -0.90 -14.95 -27.18
CA VAL A 583 -0.92 -15.30 -25.76
C VAL A 583 0.01 -16.45 -25.41
N TYR A 584 0.20 -17.48 -26.22
CA TYR A 584 1.02 -18.64 -25.84
C TYR A 584 2.32 -18.69 -26.63
N GLY A 585 3.44 -18.91 -25.93
CA GLY A 585 4.74 -19.14 -26.59
C GLY A 585 5.41 -17.91 -27.19
N THR A 586 4.86 -16.71 -26.98
CA THR A 586 5.49 -15.42 -27.29
C THR A 586 6.43 -14.93 -26.14
N GLY A 587 7.11 -13.82 -26.32
CA GLY A 587 7.88 -13.12 -25.28
C GLY A 587 7.48 -11.66 -25.18
N ARG A 588 8.23 -10.91 -24.39
CA ARG A 588 8.13 -9.44 -24.30
C ARG A 588 8.24 -8.84 -25.70
N GLY A 589 7.31 -7.97 -26.07
CA GLY A 589 7.31 -7.31 -27.37
C GLY A 589 8.18 -6.05 -27.39
N LEU A 590 7.70 -5.05 -28.11
CA LEU A 590 8.40 -3.79 -28.31
C LEU A 590 8.55 -2.99 -27.00
N PRO A 591 9.68 -2.30 -26.81
CA PRO A 591 9.83 -1.31 -25.74
C PRO A 591 8.83 -0.16 -25.87
N LEU A 592 8.63 0.55 -24.76
CA LEU A 592 7.82 1.77 -24.72
C LEU A 592 8.28 2.77 -25.79
N GLY A 593 7.30 3.37 -26.48
CA GLY A 593 7.53 4.39 -27.51
C GLY A 593 7.54 3.89 -28.95
N HIS A 594 7.69 2.57 -29.17
CA HIS A 594 7.65 1.99 -30.51
C HIS A 594 6.23 1.70 -31.01
N HIS A 595 5.31 1.34 -30.11
CA HIS A 595 3.88 1.14 -30.36
C HIS A 595 3.10 1.75 -29.19
N TYR A 596 1.91 2.31 -29.48
CA TYR A 596 1.01 2.86 -28.47
C TYR A 596 0.08 1.78 -27.92
N GLY A 597 0.68 0.79 -27.27
CA GLY A 597 -0.02 -0.32 -26.63
C GLY A 597 0.93 -1.48 -26.27
N PRO A 598 0.41 -2.53 -25.62
CA PRO A 598 1.17 -3.75 -25.39
C PRO A 598 1.51 -4.43 -26.72
N SER A 599 2.61 -5.17 -26.73
CA SER A 599 2.93 -6.04 -27.84
C SER A 599 3.67 -7.29 -27.38
N MET A 600 3.56 -8.35 -28.15
CA MET A 600 4.21 -9.64 -27.89
C MET A 600 5.01 -10.06 -29.12
N LEU A 601 6.13 -10.75 -28.91
CA LEU A 601 6.98 -11.23 -29.99
C LEU A 601 6.94 -12.75 -30.06
N SER A 602 6.74 -13.34 -31.23
CA SER A 602 6.81 -14.79 -31.42
C SER A 602 8.17 -15.35 -31.01
N LYS A 603 8.22 -16.65 -30.68
CA LYS A 603 9.44 -17.32 -30.22
C LYS A 603 10.60 -17.24 -31.22
N ASP A 604 10.30 -17.30 -32.51
CA ASP A 604 11.27 -17.19 -33.60
C ASP A 604 11.63 -15.73 -33.94
N GLY A 605 10.97 -14.76 -33.29
CA GLY A 605 11.19 -13.33 -33.51
C GLY A 605 10.65 -12.80 -34.83
N ARG A 606 9.81 -13.56 -35.54
CA ARG A 606 9.32 -13.24 -36.90
C ARG A 606 7.90 -12.69 -36.97
N THR A 607 7.14 -12.78 -35.89
CA THR A 607 5.77 -12.25 -35.82
C THR A 607 5.64 -11.35 -34.61
N LEU A 608 5.28 -10.09 -34.87
CA LEU A 608 4.99 -9.11 -33.83
C LEU A 608 3.47 -8.98 -33.66
N PHE A 609 2.99 -9.23 -32.45
CA PHE A 609 1.59 -9.07 -32.09
C PHE A 609 1.38 -7.70 -31.43
N LEU A 610 0.64 -6.81 -32.06
CA LEU A 610 0.32 -5.49 -31.54
C LEU A 610 -1.07 -5.50 -30.92
N VAL A 611 -1.20 -5.06 -29.67
CA VAL A 611 -2.51 -4.93 -29.01
C VAL A 611 -2.99 -3.50 -29.13
N CYS A 612 -4.18 -3.34 -29.70
CA CYS A 612 -4.94 -2.10 -29.74
C CYS A 612 -5.99 -2.14 -28.63
N LEU A 613 -5.72 -1.41 -27.54
CA LEU A 613 -6.62 -1.33 -26.38
C LEU A 613 -7.87 -0.51 -26.67
N ASP A 614 -7.75 0.46 -27.58
CA ASP A 614 -8.81 1.34 -28.03
C ASP A 614 -8.97 1.23 -29.56
N ARG A 615 -10.14 1.65 -30.09
CA ARG A 615 -10.41 1.64 -31.53
C ARG A 615 -9.47 2.62 -32.24
N PRO A 616 -8.61 2.15 -33.18
CA PRO A 616 -7.80 3.05 -34.00
C PRO A 616 -8.70 3.91 -34.90
N ILE A 617 -8.34 5.18 -35.09
CA ILE A 617 -9.12 6.11 -35.94
C ILE A 617 -8.77 5.91 -37.41
N GLU A 618 -7.50 6.18 -37.78
CA GLU A 618 -7.03 6.09 -39.17
C GLU A 618 -6.01 4.96 -39.35
N TYR A 619 -5.08 4.82 -38.40
CA TYR A 619 -3.98 3.87 -38.50
C TYR A 619 -3.47 3.40 -37.14
N VAL A 620 -2.67 2.33 -37.16
CA VAL A 620 -1.78 1.91 -36.08
C VAL A 620 -0.34 2.14 -36.53
N ALA A 621 0.46 2.82 -35.71
CA ALA A 621 1.83 3.20 -36.05
C ALA A 621 2.86 2.39 -35.26
N VAL A 622 3.89 1.90 -35.96
CA VAL A 622 5.07 1.25 -35.37
C VAL A 622 6.33 2.00 -35.77
N LYS A 623 7.10 2.45 -34.78
CA LYS A 623 8.33 3.23 -34.97
C LYS A 623 9.55 2.36 -34.83
N GLY A 624 10.61 2.68 -35.58
CA GLY A 624 11.94 2.08 -35.40
C GLY A 624 12.09 0.67 -35.96
N LEU A 625 11.14 0.16 -36.73
CA LEU A 625 11.23 -1.18 -37.31
C LEU A 625 12.19 -1.17 -38.52
N ARG A 626 13.31 -1.90 -38.44
CA ARG A 626 14.27 -2.04 -39.56
C ARG A 626 13.93 -3.23 -40.46
N THR A 627 13.47 -4.32 -39.86
CA THR A 627 13.04 -5.51 -40.59
C THR A 627 11.81 -5.19 -41.45
N LYS A 628 11.82 -5.61 -42.72
CA LYS A 628 10.67 -5.40 -43.61
C LYS A 628 9.45 -6.19 -43.14
N VAL A 629 8.27 -5.65 -43.41
CA VAL A 629 6.98 -6.31 -43.12
C VAL A 629 6.53 -7.06 -44.37
N ARG A 630 6.16 -8.33 -44.20
CA ARG A 630 5.58 -9.19 -45.25
C ARG A 630 4.07 -9.00 -45.36
N GLY A 631 3.40 -8.89 -44.22
CA GLY A 631 1.95 -8.80 -44.15
C GLY A 631 1.48 -8.38 -42.77
N VAL A 632 0.26 -7.86 -42.73
CA VAL A 632 -0.43 -7.52 -41.48
C VAL A 632 -1.86 -8.06 -41.53
N SER A 633 -2.31 -8.66 -40.44
CA SER A 633 -3.67 -9.17 -40.32
C SER A 633 -4.25 -8.93 -38.92
N VAL A 634 -5.58 -8.91 -38.82
CA VAL A 634 -6.27 -8.96 -37.53
C VAL A 634 -6.27 -10.41 -37.05
N LEU A 635 -5.62 -10.70 -35.93
CA LEU A 635 -5.40 -12.08 -35.48
C LEU A 635 -6.70 -12.84 -35.24
N GLY A 636 -7.70 -12.19 -34.64
CA GLY A 636 -8.97 -12.83 -34.30
C GLY A 636 -9.88 -13.15 -35.49
N THR A 637 -9.69 -12.51 -36.64
CA THR A 637 -10.55 -12.70 -37.84
C THR A 637 -9.79 -13.17 -39.07
N GLY A 638 -8.46 -13.04 -39.09
CA GLY A 638 -7.61 -13.29 -40.26
C GLY A 638 -7.69 -12.19 -41.32
N ALA A 639 -8.45 -11.10 -41.10
CA ALA A 639 -8.61 -10.04 -42.07
C ALA A 639 -7.27 -9.34 -42.36
N ALA A 640 -6.84 -9.33 -43.62
CA ALA A 640 -5.62 -8.66 -44.05
C ALA A 640 -5.78 -7.13 -44.00
N LEU A 641 -4.72 -6.43 -43.60
CA LEU A 641 -4.67 -4.97 -43.53
C LEU A 641 -3.59 -4.42 -44.46
N GLY A 642 -3.92 -3.29 -45.10
CA GLY A 642 -2.93 -2.50 -45.82
C GLY A 642 -1.91 -1.89 -44.85
N HIS A 643 -0.67 -1.74 -45.32
CA HIS A 643 0.38 -1.10 -44.57
C HIS A 643 1.37 -0.39 -45.50
N ARG A 644 1.99 0.67 -45.01
CA ARG A 644 3.01 1.44 -45.73
C ARG A 644 4.05 2.00 -44.77
N VAL A 645 5.29 2.13 -45.22
CA VAL A 645 6.35 2.81 -44.47
C VAL A 645 6.51 4.22 -45.01
N VAL A 646 6.53 5.22 -44.12
CA VAL A 646 6.66 6.64 -44.50
C VAL A 646 7.86 7.27 -43.77
N GLY A 647 8.66 8.04 -44.51
CA GLY A 647 9.88 8.68 -44.00
C GLY A 647 11.07 7.73 -43.91
N GLY A 648 12.08 8.12 -43.12
CA GLY A 648 13.38 7.45 -43.01
C GLY A 648 14.51 8.27 -43.62
N PHE A 649 15.75 7.97 -43.26
CA PHE A 649 16.94 8.63 -43.78
C PHE A 649 18.11 7.63 -43.91
N GLY A 650 18.49 7.36 -45.17
CA GLY A 650 19.50 6.34 -45.50
C GLY A 650 19.14 4.95 -44.96
N ASP A 651 20.17 4.11 -44.80
CA ASP A 651 20.03 2.79 -44.15
C ASP A 651 20.04 2.89 -42.62
N ASP A 652 20.39 4.06 -42.07
CA ASP A 652 20.62 4.25 -40.63
C ASP A 652 19.37 4.61 -39.82
N VAL A 653 18.37 5.27 -40.42
CA VAL A 653 17.14 5.67 -39.71
C VAL A 653 15.91 5.13 -40.44
N PRO A 654 15.21 4.10 -39.90
CA PRO A 654 14.03 3.56 -40.54
C PRO A 654 12.86 4.55 -40.51
N GLY A 655 11.97 4.45 -41.51
CA GLY A 655 10.69 5.14 -41.51
C GLY A 655 9.72 4.61 -40.44
N VAL A 656 8.52 5.20 -40.40
CA VAL A 656 7.43 4.75 -39.52
C VAL A 656 6.50 3.85 -40.32
N LEU A 657 6.21 2.66 -39.80
CA LEU A 657 5.21 1.76 -40.35
C LEU A 657 3.81 2.27 -39.95
N TYR A 658 2.96 2.53 -40.93
CA TYR A 658 1.55 2.85 -40.76
C TYR A 658 0.73 1.66 -41.28
N ILE A 659 -0.10 1.09 -40.40
CA ILE A 659 -1.03 0.00 -40.68
C ILE A 659 -2.43 0.60 -40.72
N ASP A 660 -3.20 0.31 -41.76
CA ASP A 660 -4.57 0.83 -41.88
C ASP A 660 -5.45 0.35 -40.71
N ALA A 661 -6.34 1.20 -40.21
CA ALA A 661 -7.24 0.84 -39.11
C ALA A 661 -8.16 -0.33 -39.52
N PRO A 662 -8.31 -1.37 -38.66
CA PRO A 662 -9.20 -2.48 -38.96
C PRO A 662 -10.67 -2.05 -38.95
N ALA A 663 -11.43 -2.48 -39.96
CA ALA A 663 -12.86 -2.16 -40.07
C ALA A 663 -13.68 -2.77 -38.93
N GLU A 664 -13.36 -4.00 -38.54
CA GLU A 664 -13.94 -4.69 -37.39
C GLU A 664 -12.92 -4.76 -36.25
N VAL A 665 -13.37 -4.41 -35.04
CA VAL A 665 -12.54 -4.44 -33.82
C VAL A 665 -13.16 -5.35 -32.77
N ASP A 666 -12.31 -6.05 -32.02
CA ASP A 666 -12.76 -6.84 -30.87
C ASP A 666 -13.35 -5.91 -29.80
N GLU A 667 -14.38 -6.38 -29.11
CA GLU A 667 -15.06 -5.62 -28.07
C GLU A 667 -14.09 -5.11 -27.01
N TYR A 668 -13.11 -5.92 -26.58
CA TYR A 668 -12.22 -5.60 -25.47
C TYR A 668 -10.87 -5.05 -25.92
N ALA A 669 -10.20 -5.75 -26.84
CA ALA A 669 -8.92 -5.33 -27.42
C ALA A 669 -8.63 -6.11 -28.70
N THR A 670 -8.31 -5.40 -29.78
CA THR A 670 -7.95 -6.00 -31.08
C THR A 670 -6.46 -6.35 -31.10
N VAL A 671 -6.10 -7.52 -31.59
CA VAL A 671 -4.69 -7.91 -31.79
C VAL A 671 -4.38 -7.96 -33.28
N LEU A 672 -3.33 -7.28 -33.69
CA LEU A 672 -2.79 -7.33 -35.06
C LEU A 672 -1.55 -8.23 -35.07
N ALA A 673 -1.46 -9.13 -36.05
CA ALA A 673 -0.27 -9.90 -36.33
C ALA A 673 0.51 -9.22 -37.47
N VAL A 674 1.76 -8.84 -37.21
CA VAL A 674 2.68 -8.25 -38.18
C VAL A 674 3.76 -9.28 -38.48
N GLU A 675 3.73 -9.82 -39.69
CA GLU A 675 4.69 -10.81 -40.17
C GLU A 675 5.94 -10.10 -40.72
N LEU A 676 7.11 -10.48 -40.22
CA LEU A 676 8.39 -9.86 -40.57
C LEU A 676 9.16 -10.72 -41.57
N ASP A 677 9.90 -10.07 -42.45
CA ASP A 677 10.82 -10.69 -43.41
C ASP A 677 12.18 -11.02 -42.78
N GLY A 678 12.15 -11.66 -41.61
CA GLY A 678 13.33 -11.93 -40.81
C GLY A 678 13.05 -11.82 -39.31
N VAL A 679 14.11 -11.93 -38.51
CA VAL A 679 14.02 -11.68 -37.07
C VAL A 679 13.88 -10.18 -36.83
N LEU A 680 13.12 -9.79 -35.80
CA LEU A 680 12.95 -8.41 -35.39
C LEU A 680 14.29 -7.70 -35.17
N ASP A 681 14.54 -6.67 -35.98
CA ASP A 681 15.59 -5.68 -35.82
C ASP A 681 14.96 -4.29 -35.61
N LEU A 682 15.40 -3.61 -34.55
CA LEU A 682 14.75 -2.42 -34.00
C LEU A 682 15.75 -1.29 -33.74
N TYR A 683 15.54 -0.17 -34.42
CA TYR A 683 16.27 1.07 -34.21
C TYR A 683 15.84 1.79 -32.92
N ARG A 684 16.79 2.14 -32.05
CA ARG A 684 16.55 2.87 -30.78
C ARG A 684 17.36 4.17 -30.65
N GLY A 685 17.87 4.71 -31.76
CA GLY A 685 18.69 5.93 -31.76
C GLY A 685 17.87 7.21 -31.69
N ALA A 686 18.56 8.35 -31.59
CA ALA A 686 17.95 9.68 -31.46
C ALA A 686 17.51 10.32 -32.80
N GLY A 687 17.62 9.58 -33.91
CA GLY A 687 17.53 10.11 -35.27
C GLY A 687 18.91 10.43 -35.85
N TYR A 688 18.92 10.93 -37.08
CA TYR A 688 20.14 11.43 -37.72
C TYR A 688 20.41 12.87 -37.22
N HIS A 689 21.59 13.09 -36.65
CA HIS A 689 22.12 14.42 -36.37
C HIS A 689 23.25 14.67 -37.37
N GLY A 690 22.99 15.53 -38.36
CA GLY A 690 23.99 15.98 -39.32
C GLY A 690 24.96 16.97 -38.73
#